data_AF-A0A291RUA8-F1
#
_entry.id   AF-A0A291RUA8-F1
#
_cell.length_a   1.000
_cell.length_b   1.000
_cell.length_c   1.000
_cell.angle_alpha   90.00
_cell.angle_beta   90.00
_cell.angle_gamma   90.00
#
_symmetry.space_group_name_H-M   'P 1'
#
loop_
_entity.id
_entity.type
_entity.pdbx_description
1 polymer ?
#
loop_
_entity_poly.entity_id
_entity_poly.type
_entity_poly.pdbx_seq_one_letter_code
_entity_poly.pdbx_strand_id
1 'polypeptide(L)'
;MVSSVVGGARVFDGGTARGRVVAEQPRWVRPGVGMLLVATAVLYLWGLRSAGWGNPYYAAAVQSGTKSWKALLFASLDPGNAITVDKPPAAMWVMGLSGRVFGFNSWSMLMPQAMMGVAAVALLYGAVRRCSGPAAGLIAGAVLALTPVAALMFRYNNPDALMTLLVVAAAYCVVRAIQTTGGRVLSASNGWLALAGAAIGFAFLAKMMQAFLVLPGPALAVLIAAPGGIRSRITGLVTAGVAIVVSAGWYVALVQLWPAGSRPYIGGSTTNSLWELAVDYNGLGRVFGSHSGHGGGASSHSPAAHAAAAAHAAGPHFGGMAGGQPGVLRLFQDSLATEFAWLLPVAVLGLVAGLWITRRRPRTDPDRAALILWGGWLVSTFAVLASMSRSFHTYYTIELAPPIAALCGIGIVLLWRRREHRQSRLTLAAMSAVTGIWVFTLLDHTPNWLPWLRWTLLIAGFVAAALLVLGAHRARRVGAVIAAVALISGIAGPAAYAVETVAQPHSGGSPASGPARSTGGRSGWGGATAATPRLDALLRGAGNRWAAATVGSRQVSSIELDTGAALLAIGGFSGRDDSPTLVQFQQYMAAGDVHYFLLSDRSNQRSGGAQPDDSAQDNAQHGRGGGRSGAGIPGRSMVSAPVSSNGTPTGTPRSTAGEGNSIPGTGSAANVSQYANRGGAASNTAGSQITSWVQTHYTGTKVDGITVYDLTVPQHP
;
A
#
# COMPACT_ATOMS: atom_id res chain seq x y z
N MET A 1 16.24 18.69 -34.58
CA MET A 1 14.97 18.21 -33.97
C MET A 1 14.74 18.68 -32.52
N VAL A 2 15.75 18.77 -31.64
CA VAL A 2 15.59 19.25 -30.24
C VAL A 2 15.34 20.77 -30.12
N SER A 3 15.67 21.56 -31.14
CA SER A 3 15.50 23.03 -31.15
C SER A 3 14.07 23.55 -30.97
N SER A 4 13.05 22.77 -31.35
CA SER A 4 11.64 23.14 -31.21
C SER A 4 11.02 22.67 -29.88
N VAL A 5 11.81 22.02 -29.01
CA VAL A 5 11.39 21.54 -27.69
C VAL A 5 11.33 22.68 -26.65
N VAL A 6 12.04 23.79 -26.89
CA VAL A 6 12.27 24.83 -25.86
C VAL A 6 11.76 26.22 -26.27
N GLY A 7 11.37 26.44 -27.52
CA GLY A 7 11.04 27.76 -28.08
C GLY A 7 9.55 28.03 -28.29
N GLY A 8 8.68 27.68 -27.33
CA GLY A 8 7.27 28.10 -27.37
C GLY A 8 7.09 29.42 -26.64
N ALA A 9 7.30 30.55 -27.33
CA ALA A 9 6.95 31.87 -26.80
C ALA A 9 5.43 31.96 -26.65
N ARG A 10 4.93 32.19 -25.43
CA ARG A 10 3.55 32.65 -25.22
C ARG A 10 3.59 34.18 -25.15
N VAL A 11 3.15 34.84 -26.21
CA VAL A 11 2.67 36.22 -26.14
C VAL A 11 1.25 36.16 -25.59
N PHE A 12 1.01 36.76 -24.43
CA PHE A 12 -0.33 37.05 -23.94
C PHE A 12 -0.57 38.53 -24.19
N ASP A 13 -1.25 38.85 -25.30
CA ASP A 13 -1.79 40.19 -25.50
C ASP A 13 -3.08 40.35 -24.71
N GLY A 14 -3.08 41.35 -23.85
CA GLY A 14 -4.30 41.95 -23.34
C GLY A 14 -4.84 42.91 -24.39
N GLY A 15 -6.08 42.68 -24.83
CA GLY A 15 -6.87 43.69 -25.53
C GLY A 15 -7.22 43.33 -26.97
N THR A 16 -8.54 43.21 -27.17
CA THR A 16 -9.28 43.27 -28.44
C THR A 16 -9.30 42.02 -29.33
N ALA A 17 -10.53 41.69 -29.73
CA ALA A 17 -10.90 40.52 -30.51
C ALA A 17 -10.60 40.76 -31.99
N ARG A 18 -9.63 40.03 -32.56
CA ARG A 18 -9.60 39.42 -33.91
C ARG A 18 -8.22 38.80 -34.15
N GLY A 19 -8.19 37.50 -34.43
CA GLY A 19 -6.97 36.77 -34.82
C GLY A 19 -6.30 35.96 -33.71
N ARG A 20 -6.91 34.85 -33.28
CA ARG A 20 -6.16 33.79 -32.56
C ARG A 20 -5.19 33.16 -33.54
N VAL A 21 -3.93 33.60 -33.55
CA VAL A 21 -2.84 32.77 -34.05
C VAL A 21 -2.76 31.58 -33.10
N VAL A 22 -3.34 30.45 -33.49
CA VAL A 22 -3.14 29.18 -32.79
C VAL A 22 -1.67 28.85 -32.98
N ALA A 23 -0.83 29.15 -31.99
CA ALA A 23 0.58 28.77 -32.01
C ALA A 23 0.64 27.26 -32.31
N GLU A 24 1.19 26.90 -33.47
CA GLU A 24 1.28 25.51 -33.89
C GLU A 24 2.03 24.71 -32.83
N GLN A 25 1.43 23.62 -32.38
CA GLN A 25 2.10 22.73 -31.44
C GLN A 25 3.36 22.14 -32.12
N PRO A 26 4.51 22.11 -31.42
CA PRO A 26 5.71 21.52 -32.00
C PRO A 26 5.42 20.08 -32.46
N ARG A 27 5.90 19.73 -33.67
CA ARG A 27 5.60 18.45 -34.33
C ARG A 27 6.01 17.22 -33.50
N TRP A 28 6.94 17.36 -32.55
CA TRP A 28 7.41 16.30 -31.66
C TRP A 28 6.43 15.95 -30.53
N VAL A 29 5.47 16.83 -30.20
CA VAL A 29 4.60 16.63 -29.02
C VAL A 29 3.74 15.39 -29.16
N ARG A 30 3.06 15.23 -30.30
CA ARG A 30 2.20 14.07 -30.58
C ARG A 30 2.98 12.74 -30.58
N PRO A 31 4.07 12.58 -31.36
CA PRO A 31 4.85 11.34 -31.32
C PRO A 31 5.52 11.11 -29.96
N GLY A 32 5.94 12.17 -29.24
CA GLY A 32 6.50 12.02 -27.89
C GLY A 32 5.50 11.48 -26.88
N VAL A 33 4.24 11.93 -26.93
CA VAL A 33 3.17 11.38 -26.09
C VAL A 33 2.79 9.97 -26.52
N GLY A 34 2.70 9.72 -27.83
CA GLY A 34 2.46 8.38 -28.36
C GLY A 34 3.52 7.39 -27.87
N MET A 35 4.80 7.75 -27.98
CA MET A 35 5.92 6.95 -27.50
C MET A 35 5.85 6.73 -25.99
N LEU A 36 5.57 7.77 -25.19
CA LEU A 36 5.41 7.64 -23.75
C LEU A 36 4.31 6.62 -23.41
N LEU A 37 3.11 6.78 -23.97
CA LEU A 37 1.98 5.91 -23.65
C LEU A 37 2.17 4.48 -24.16
N VAL A 38 2.75 4.30 -25.35
CA VAL A 38 3.09 2.97 -25.89
C VAL A 38 4.17 2.31 -25.03
N ALA A 39 5.22 3.02 -24.65
CA ALA A 39 6.28 2.47 -23.79
C ALA A 39 5.73 2.10 -22.40
N THR A 40 4.86 2.93 -21.81
CA THR A 40 4.16 2.60 -20.55
C THR A 40 3.27 1.38 -20.72
N ALA A 41 2.50 1.30 -21.81
CA ALA A 41 1.62 0.16 -22.07
C ALA A 41 2.42 -1.14 -22.25
N VAL A 42 3.52 -1.10 -23.00
CA VAL A 42 4.43 -2.24 -23.14
C VAL A 42 4.97 -2.63 -21.77
N LEU A 43 5.53 -1.70 -20.99
CA LEU A 43 6.09 -1.97 -19.67
C LEU A 43 5.04 -2.59 -18.71
N TYR A 44 3.82 -2.08 -18.69
CA TYR A 44 2.80 -2.52 -17.72
C TYR A 44 2.03 -3.76 -18.17
N LEU A 45 1.91 -4.03 -19.47
CA LEU A 45 1.24 -5.24 -19.99
C LEU A 45 2.19 -6.42 -20.18
N TRP A 46 3.50 -6.19 -20.21
CA TRP A 46 4.50 -7.22 -20.49
C TRP A 46 4.41 -8.39 -19.52
N GLY A 47 4.16 -9.62 -19.97
CA GLY A 47 4.19 -10.79 -19.08
C GLY A 47 3.17 -10.77 -17.93
N LEU A 48 2.01 -10.11 -18.06
CA LEU A 48 1.01 -10.10 -16.98
C LEU A 48 0.55 -11.49 -16.53
N ARG A 49 0.51 -12.47 -17.45
CA ARG A 49 0.08 -13.84 -17.12
C ARG A 49 1.06 -14.53 -16.16
N SER A 50 2.35 -14.25 -16.25
CA SER A 50 3.37 -14.83 -15.37
C SER A 50 3.41 -14.18 -13.98
N ALA A 51 2.67 -13.07 -13.76
CA ALA A 51 2.55 -12.45 -12.44
C ALA A 51 1.69 -13.26 -11.46
N GLY A 52 0.99 -14.30 -11.93
CA GLY A 52 0.17 -15.18 -11.09
C GLY A 52 -1.03 -14.45 -10.50
N TRP A 53 -1.41 -14.79 -9.26
CA TRP A 53 -2.58 -14.21 -8.59
C TRP A 53 -2.30 -12.86 -7.90
N GLY A 54 -1.07 -12.37 -7.91
CA GLY A 54 -0.68 -11.19 -7.13
C GLY A 54 -0.99 -11.42 -5.65
N ASN A 55 -1.94 -10.64 -5.10
CA ASN A 55 -2.52 -10.88 -3.79
C ASN A 55 -3.70 -11.88 -3.89
N PRO A 56 -3.55 -13.12 -3.38
CA PRO A 56 -4.60 -14.13 -3.47
C PRO A 56 -5.91 -13.71 -2.78
N TYR A 57 -5.83 -12.90 -1.73
CA TYR A 57 -6.99 -12.42 -0.99
C TYR A 57 -7.94 -11.59 -1.86
N TYR A 58 -7.39 -10.67 -2.65
CA TYR A 58 -8.20 -9.89 -3.59
C TYR A 58 -8.54 -10.71 -4.85
N ALA A 59 -7.68 -11.62 -5.28
CA ALA A 59 -7.97 -12.50 -6.41
C ALA A 59 -9.18 -13.43 -6.15
N ALA A 60 -9.28 -14.00 -4.94
CA ALA A 60 -10.43 -14.82 -4.54
C ALA A 60 -11.73 -14.02 -4.59
N ALA A 61 -11.74 -12.79 -4.07
CA ALA A 61 -12.90 -11.91 -4.15
C ALA A 61 -13.27 -11.53 -5.59
N VAL A 62 -12.28 -11.36 -6.48
CA VAL A 62 -12.53 -11.16 -7.91
C VAL A 62 -13.12 -12.42 -8.54
N GLN A 63 -12.57 -13.61 -8.25
CA GLN A 63 -13.10 -14.89 -8.73
C GLN A 63 -14.55 -15.07 -8.28
N SER A 64 -14.82 -14.85 -7.00
CA SER A 64 -16.14 -14.86 -6.40
C SER A 64 -17.08 -13.88 -7.09
N GLY A 65 -16.58 -12.67 -7.31
CA GLY A 65 -17.21 -11.63 -8.09
C GLY A 65 -17.40 -11.97 -9.56
N THR A 66 -16.85 -13.05 -10.12
CA THR A 66 -17.22 -13.56 -11.46
C THR A 66 -18.37 -14.58 -11.40
N LYS A 67 -18.49 -15.31 -10.29
CA LYS A 67 -19.51 -16.35 -10.07
C LYS A 67 -20.84 -15.80 -9.54
N SER A 68 -20.82 -14.71 -8.77
CA SER A 68 -22.03 -14.11 -8.18
C SER A 68 -22.05 -12.58 -8.31
N TRP A 69 -23.18 -12.02 -8.79
CA TRP A 69 -23.36 -10.56 -8.89
C TRP A 69 -23.41 -9.89 -7.52
N LYS A 70 -23.97 -10.59 -6.52
CA LYS A 70 -24.00 -10.14 -5.14
C LYS A 70 -22.59 -10.11 -4.55
N ALA A 71 -21.80 -11.15 -4.80
CA ALA A 71 -20.41 -11.16 -4.39
C ALA A 71 -19.59 -10.05 -5.05
N LEU A 72 -19.85 -9.77 -6.34
CA LEU A 72 -19.24 -8.64 -7.02
C LEU A 72 -19.62 -7.32 -6.36
N LEU A 73 -20.91 -7.09 -6.09
CA LEU A 73 -21.42 -5.86 -5.49
C LEU A 73 -20.72 -5.55 -4.17
N PHE A 74 -20.54 -6.56 -3.30
CA PHE A 74 -19.96 -6.39 -1.96
C PHE A 74 -18.45 -6.62 -1.86
N ALA A 75 -17.80 -7.09 -2.93
CA ALA A 75 -16.44 -7.68 -2.87
C ALA A 75 -16.34 -8.79 -1.81
N SER A 76 -17.29 -9.73 -1.86
CA SER A 76 -17.28 -10.93 -1.03
C SER A 76 -16.08 -11.81 -1.36
N LEU A 77 -15.43 -12.36 -0.34
CA LEU A 77 -14.30 -13.27 -0.50
C LEU A 77 -14.73 -14.52 -1.29
N ASP A 78 -15.89 -15.07 -0.96
CA ASP A 78 -16.44 -16.30 -1.54
C ASP A 78 -17.82 -16.07 -2.21
N PRO A 79 -18.23 -16.91 -3.19
CA PRO A 79 -19.54 -16.80 -3.86
C PRO A 79 -20.74 -17.04 -2.95
N GLY A 80 -20.55 -17.81 -1.88
CA GLY A 80 -21.53 -18.07 -0.82
C GLY A 80 -21.84 -16.82 0.02
N ASN A 81 -21.12 -15.71 -0.18
CA ASN A 81 -21.37 -14.41 0.44
C ASN A 81 -21.28 -14.42 1.97
N ALA A 82 -20.25 -15.06 2.54
CA ALA A 82 -20.05 -15.05 3.99
C ALA A 82 -19.52 -13.70 4.49
N ILE A 83 -18.40 -13.25 3.91
CA ILE A 83 -17.65 -12.09 4.40
C ILE A 83 -16.96 -11.34 3.26
N THR A 84 -16.92 -10.02 3.34
CA THR A 84 -16.20 -9.17 2.38
C THR A 84 -14.71 -9.15 2.64
N VAL A 85 -13.95 -8.74 1.63
CA VAL A 85 -12.58 -8.28 1.84
C VAL A 85 -12.52 -7.00 2.69
N ASP A 86 -11.31 -6.61 3.11
CA ASP A 86 -11.06 -5.48 4.04
C ASP A 86 -11.12 -4.09 3.36
N LYS A 87 -11.79 -4.02 2.21
CA LYS A 87 -11.83 -2.87 1.31
C LYS A 87 -13.21 -2.73 0.66
N PRO A 88 -13.62 -1.51 0.32
CA PRO A 88 -14.79 -1.28 -0.51
C PRO A 88 -14.56 -1.81 -1.93
N PRO A 89 -15.63 -2.06 -2.69
CA PRO A 89 -15.58 -2.99 -3.81
C PRO A 89 -15.19 -2.37 -5.15
N ALA A 90 -14.95 -1.05 -5.25
CA ALA A 90 -14.82 -0.42 -6.57
C ALA A 90 -13.64 -0.97 -7.39
N ALA A 91 -12.51 -1.28 -6.74
CA ALA A 91 -11.39 -1.92 -7.41
C ALA A 91 -11.75 -3.33 -7.92
N MET A 92 -12.50 -4.09 -7.12
CA MET A 92 -12.93 -5.45 -7.40
C MET A 92 -14.01 -5.47 -8.49
N TRP A 93 -14.86 -4.45 -8.58
CA TRP A 93 -15.83 -4.31 -9.68
C TRP A 93 -15.15 -4.31 -11.03
N VAL A 94 -14.09 -3.51 -11.20
CA VAL A 94 -13.40 -3.42 -12.49
C VAL A 94 -12.73 -4.75 -12.85
N MET A 95 -12.05 -5.38 -11.89
CA MET A 95 -11.39 -6.67 -12.10
C MET A 95 -12.39 -7.81 -12.34
N GLY A 96 -13.47 -7.86 -11.56
CA GLY A 96 -14.49 -8.90 -11.63
C GLY A 96 -15.34 -8.80 -12.89
N LEU A 97 -15.69 -7.59 -13.33
CA LEU A 97 -16.34 -7.37 -14.62
C LEU A 97 -15.43 -7.80 -15.77
N SER A 98 -14.14 -7.47 -15.72
CA SER A 98 -13.17 -7.95 -16.72
C SER A 98 -13.07 -9.49 -16.73
N GLY A 99 -13.03 -10.12 -15.55
CA GLY A 99 -13.08 -11.58 -15.42
C GLY A 99 -14.38 -12.20 -15.93
N ARG A 100 -15.52 -11.52 -15.83
CA ARG A 100 -16.77 -11.97 -16.45
C ARG A 100 -16.76 -11.89 -17.97
N VAL A 101 -16.20 -10.81 -18.53
CA VAL A 101 -16.17 -10.57 -19.98
C VAL A 101 -15.17 -11.50 -20.67
N PHE A 102 -13.99 -11.71 -20.09
CA PHE A 102 -12.89 -12.46 -20.72
C PHE A 102 -12.63 -13.84 -20.12
N GLY A 103 -13.43 -14.27 -19.14
CA GLY A 103 -13.16 -15.45 -18.32
C GLY A 103 -12.12 -15.16 -17.23
N PHE A 104 -12.34 -15.65 -16.01
CA PHE A 104 -11.46 -15.36 -14.88
C PHE A 104 -10.10 -16.05 -15.02
N ASN A 105 -9.04 -15.25 -15.11
CA ASN A 105 -7.65 -15.67 -15.03
C ASN A 105 -6.77 -14.49 -14.59
N SER A 106 -5.49 -14.74 -14.32
CA SER A 106 -4.54 -13.68 -13.92
C SER A 106 -4.50 -12.49 -14.87
N TRP A 107 -4.54 -12.74 -16.19
CA TRP A 107 -4.48 -11.66 -17.18
C TRP A 107 -5.76 -10.82 -17.17
N SER A 108 -6.95 -11.44 -17.16
CA SER A 108 -8.22 -10.71 -17.16
C SER A 108 -8.37 -9.84 -15.91
N MET A 109 -7.82 -10.27 -14.77
CA MET A 109 -7.80 -9.51 -13.53
C MET A 109 -6.81 -8.34 -13.55
N LEU A 110 -5.58 -8.57 -14.04
CA LEU A 110 -4.50 -7.57 -13.96
C LEU A 110 -4.48 -6.57 -15.14
N MET A 111 -5.00 -6.94 -16.31
CA MET A 111 -5.02 -6.06 -17.48
C MET A 111 -5.69 -4.70 -17.21
N PRO A 112 -6.86 -4.62 -16.53
CA PRO A 112 -7.46 -3.34 -16.19
C PRO A 112 -6.57 -2.48 -15.29
N GLN A 113 -5.82 -3.07 -14.35
CA GLN A 113 -4.89 -2.35 -13.47
C GLN A 113 -3.78 -1.68 -14.30
N ALA A 114 -3.21 -2.41 -15.27
CA ALA A 114 -2.17 -1.90 -16.16
C ALA A 114 -2.69 -0.75 -17.04
N MET A 115 -3.92 -0.86 -17.54
CA MET A 115 -4.58 0.20 -18.31
C MET A 115 -4.87 1.45 -17.47
N MET A 116 -5.21 1.29 -16.19
CA MET A 116 -5.32 2.42 -15.26
C MET A 116 -3.98 3.14 -15.10
N GLY A 117 -2.85 2.42 -15.10
CA GLY A 117 -1.51 3.01 -15.10
C GLY A 117 -1.22 3.86 -16.34
N VAL A 118 -1.53 3.34 -17.54
CA VAL A 118 -1.40 4.11 -18.79
C VAL A 118 -2.29 5.36 -18.77
N ALA A 119 -3.52 5.23 -18.28
CA ALA A 119 -4.44 6.35 -18.14
C ALA A 119 -3.97 7.39 -17.11
N ALA A 120 -3.38 6.95 -15.99
CA ALA A 120 -2.81 7.84 -14.98
C ALA A 120 -1.62 8.64 -15.55
N VAL A 121 -0.74 8.00 -16.32
CA VAL A 121 0.35 8.68 -17.05
C VAL A 121 -0.20 9.70 -18.05
N ALA A 122 -1.22 9.35 -18.81
CA ALA A 122 -1.87 10.26 -19.77
C ALA A 122 -2.51 11.48 -19.09
N LEU A 123 -3.21 11.27 -17.96
CA LEU A 123 -3.85 12.34 -17.19
C LEU A 123 -2.81 13.23 -16.51
N LEU A 124 -1.76 12.67 -15.92
CA LEU A 124 -0.66 13.43 -15.32
C LEU A 124 0.05 14.29 -16.37
N TYR A 125 0.41 13.71 -17.52
CA TYR A 125 0.91 14.45 -18.67
C TYR A 125 -0.06 15.58 -19.04
N GLY A 126 -1.35 15.27 -19.13
CA GLY A 126 -2.42 16.20 -19.47
C GLY A 126 -2.60 17.35 -18.48
N ALA A 127 -2.40 17.11 -17.19
CA ALA A 127 -2.48 18.12 -16.14
C ALA A 127 -1.24 19.02 -16.16
N VAL A 128 -0.05 18.42 -16.15
CA VAL A 128 1.22 19.16 -16.08
C VAL A 128 1.47 19.96 -17.37
N ARG A 129 1.13 19.42 -18.55
CA ARG A 129 1.30 20.16 -19.81
C ARG A 129 0.47 21.44 -19.87
N ARG A 130 -0.69 21.46 -19.21
CA ARG A 130 -1.60 22.61 -19.21
C ARG A 130 -1.04 23.77 -18.39
N CYS A 131 -0.26 23.47 -17.37
CA CYS A 131 0.39 24.47 -16.53
C CYS A 131 1.74 24.89 -17.14
N SER A 132 2.66 23.93 -17.31
CA SER A 132 4.07 24.24 -17.58
C SER A 132 4.54 23.80 -18.98
N GLY A 133 3.64 23.31 -19.83
CA GLY A 133 3.89 23.00 -21.24
C GLY A 133 4.29 21.54 -21.53
N PRO A 134 4.35 21.13 -22.82
CA PRO A 134 4.45 19.71 -23.19
C PRO A 134 5.69 18.99 -22.67
N ALA A 135 6.84 19.67 -22.59
CA ALA A 135 8.07 19.07 -22.07
C ALA A 135 7.95 18.69 -20.59
N ALA A 136 7.33 19.56 -19.77
CA ALA A 136 7.08 19.28 -18.36
C ALA A 136 6.13 18.10 -18.20
N GLY A 137 5.10 18.04 -19.06
CA GLY A 137 4.18 16.90 -19.11
C GLY A 137 4.88 15.60 -19.45
N LEU A 138 5.77 15.57 -20.45
CA LEU A 138 6.49 14.35 -20.83
C LEU A 138 7.42 13.87 -19.71
N ILE A 139 8.14 14.80 -19.06
CA ILE A 139 8.99 14.46 -17.92
C ILE A 139 8.12 13.88 -16.79
N ALA A 140 7.02 14.53 -16.43
CA ALA A 140 6.13 14.02 -15.38
C ALA A 140 5.55 12.64 -15.73
N GLY A 141 5.08 12.44 -16.96
CA GLY A 141 4.58 11.15 -17.40
C GLY A 141 5.65 10.05 -17.36
N ALA A 142 6.86 10.34 -17.84
CA ALA A 142 7.98 9.39 -17.81
C ALA A 142 8.42 9.04 -16.38
N VAL A 143 8.47 10.04 -15.50
CA VAL A 143 8.82 9.82 -14.09
C VAL A 143 7.78 8.93 -13.41
N LEU A 144 6.48 9.18 -13.59
CA LEU A 144 5.45 8.30 -13.04
C LEU A 144 5.55 6.88 -13.61
N ALA A 145 5.69 6.76 -14.94
CA ALA A 145 5.77 5.47 -15.61
C ALA A 145 6.93 4.59 -15.11
N LEU A 146 8.07 5.22 -14.82
CA LEU A 146 9.31 4.57 -14.41
C LEU A 146 9.51 4.56 -12.89
N THR A 147 8.57 5.06 -12.10
CA THR A 147 8.66 4.96 -10.63
C THR A 147 8.42 3.51 -10.22
N PRO A 148 9.33 2.86 -9.47
CA PRO A 148 9.24 1.41 -9.20
C PRO A 148 7.93 0.96 -8.53
N VAL A 149 7.47 1.66 -7.50
CA VAL A 149 6.19 1.32 -6.85
C VAL A 149 4.99 1.49 -7.77
N ALA A 150 5.04 2.45 -8.72
CA ALA A 150 3.99 2.64 -9.70
C ALA A 150 3.97 1.47 -10.70
N ALA A 151 5.14 1.09 -11.22
CA ALA A 151 5.28 -0.05 -12.12
C ALA A 151 4.78 -1.36 -11.46
N LEU A 152 5.10 -1.56 -10.18
CA LEU A 152 4.61 -2.69 -9.40
C LEU A 152 3.07 -2.65 -9.25
N MET A 153 2.53 -1.56 -8.72
CA MET A 153 1.12 -1.49 -8.33
C MET A 153 0.15 -1.39 -9.49
N PHE A 154 0.55 -0.83 -10.62
CA PHE A 154 -0.25 -0.92 -11.85
C PHE A 154 -0.26 -2.33 -12.46
N ARG A 155 0.54 -3.26 -11.94
CA ARG A 155 0.57 -4.68 -12.33
C ARG A 155 0.11 -5.61 -11.20
N TYR A 156 -0.50 -5.05 -10.16
CA TYR A 156 -0.94 -5.77 -8.98
C TYR A 156 -2.44 -5.59 -8.75
N ASN A 157 -3.08 -6.56 -8.10
CA ASN A 157 -4.53 -6.57 -7.87
C ASN A 157 -4.95 -5.95 -6.53
N ASN A 158 -4.07 -5.18 -5.90
CA ASN A 158 -4.45 -4.32 -4.78
C ASN A 158 -5.32 -3.15 -5.30
N PRO A 159 -6.09 -2.47 -4.43
CA PRO A 159 -6.96 -1.35 -4.83
C PRO A 159 -6.22 -0.08 -5.31
N ASP A 160 -4.89 -0.08 -5.29
CA ASP A 160 -4.03 1.06 -5.53
C ASP A 160 -4.17 1.66 -6.93
N ALA A 161 -4.23 0.85 -8.00
CA ALA A 161 -4.24 1.41 -9.36
C ALA A 161 -5.47 2.29 -9.61
N LEU A 162 -6.66 1.81 -9.20
CA LEU A 162 -7.91 2.55 -9.36
C LEU A 162 -7.90 3.82 -8.52
N MET A 163 -7.46 3.72 -7.26
CA MET A 163 -7.31 4.88 -6.38
C MET A 163 -6.40 5.93 -7.03
N THR A 164 -5.19 5.54 -7.46
CA THR A 164 -4.19 6.44 -8.06
C THR A 164 -4.72 7.09 -9.34
N LEU A 165 -5.36 6.32 -10.24
CA LEU A 165 -5.98 6.88 -11.44
C LEU A 165 -7.00 7.97 -11.08
N LEU A 166 -7.88 7.71 -10.12
CA LEU A 166 -8.96 8.60 -9.75
C LEU A 166 -8.46 9.87 -9.05
N VAL A 167 -7.46 9.80 -8.16
CA VAL A 167 -6.89 11.01 -7.53
C VAL A 167 -6.07 11.84 -8.53
N VAL A 168 -5.42 11.22 -9.51
CA VAL A 168 -4.77 11.94 -10.63
C VAL A 168 -5.82 12.58 -11.55
N ALA A 169 -6.94 11.91 -11.81
CA ALA A 169 -8.08 12.47 -12.54
C ALA A 169 -8.68 13.68 -11.80
N ALA A 170 -8.78 13.61 -10.46
CA ALA A 170 -9.24 14.73 -9.64
C ALA A 170 -8.29 15.93 -9.73
N ALA A 171 -6.97 15.70 -9.63
CA ALA A 171 -5.97 16.75 -9.83
C ALA A 171 -6.04 17.37 -11.24
N TYR A 172 -6.24 16.56 -12.28
CA TYR A 172 -6.49 17.04 -13.64
C TYR A 172 -7.73 17.93 -13.71
N CYS A 173 -8.84 17.50 -13.09
CA CYS A 173 -10.08 18.28 -13.03
C CYS A 173 -9.88 19.61 -12.29
N VAL A 174 -9.10 19.63 -11.20
CA VAL A 174 -8.78 20.87 -10.48
C VAL A 174 -7.95 21.83 -11.34
N VAL A 175 -6.97 21.31 -12.08
CA VAL A 175 -6.22 22.11 -13.07
C VAL A 175 -7.18 22.69 -14.12
N ARG A 176 -8.16 21.92 -14.60
CA ARG A 176 -9.18 22.41 -15.54
C ARG A 176 -10.07 23.49 -14.91
N ALA A 177 -10.53 23.27 -13.68
CA ALA A 177 -11.37 24.21 -12.95
C ALA A 177 -10.69 25.59 -12.80
N ILE A 178 -9.41 25.60 -12.38
CA ILE A 178 -8.61 26.82 -12.21
C ILE A 178 -8.44 27.58 -13.54
N GLN A 179 -8.42 26.88 -14.68
CA GLN A 179 -8.24 27.47 -16.01
C GLN A 179 -9.55 27.94 -16.67
N THR A 180 -10.71 27.51 -16.16
CA THR A 180 -12.03 27.91 -16.67
C THR A 180 -12.58 29.13 -15.94
N THR A 181 -13.04 30.13 -16.67
CA THR A 181 -13.72 31.31 -16.09
C THR A 181 -15.19 31.04 -15.77
N GLY A 182 -15.69 31.63 -14.68
CA GLY A 182 -17.11 31.63 -14.31
C GLY A 182 -17.33 31.49 -12.80
N GLY A 183 -18.07 32.43 -12.19
CA GLY A 183 -18.32 32.46 -10.73
C GLY A 183 -19.72 31.98 -10.30
N ARG A 184 -20.52 31.46 -11.24
CA ARG A 184 -21.86 30.91 -10.94
C ARG A 184 -21.76 29.48 -10.43
N VAL A 185 -22.77 29.04 -9.67
CA VAL A 185 -22.88 27.66 -9.18
C VAL A 185 -22.83 26.65 -10.34
N LEU A 186 -23.63 26.86 -11.38
CA LEU A 186 -23.64 26.08 -12.62
C LEU A 186 -22.60 26.60 -13.64
N SER A 187 -21.34 26.71 -13.22
CA SER A 187 -20.23 27.08 -14.10
C SER A 187 -19.43 25.87 -14.54
N ALA A 188 -18.72 26.00 -15.67
CA ALA A 188 -17.77 24.97 -16.10
C ALA A 188 -16.71 24.68 -15.02
N SER A 189 -16.25 25.71 -14.28
CA SER A 189 -15.33 25.55 -13.15
C SER A 189 -15.90 24.62 -12.08
N ASN A 190 -17.14 24.88 -11.63
CA ASN A 190 -17.78 24.02 -10.63
C ASN A 190 -18.13 22.64 -11.17
N GLY A 191 -18.42 22.50 -12.46
CA GLY A 191 -18.55 21.18 -13.10
C GLY A 191 -17.27 20.36 -13.00
N TRP A 192 -16.11 20.97 -13.24
CA TRP A 192 -14.81 20.31 -13.02
C TRP A 192 -14.55 19.99 -11.55
N LEU A 193 -14.95 20.86 -10.61
CA LEU A 193 -14.80 20.60 -9.18
C LEU A 193 -15.74 19.49 -8.69
N ALA A 194 -16.96 19.40 -9.23
CA ALA A 194 -17.87 18.29 -8.99
C ALA A 194 -17.29 16.98 -9.53
N LEU A 195 -16.70 16.98 -10.73
CA LEU A 195 -15.99 15.80 -11.27
C LEU A 195 -14.76 15.43 -10.44
N ALA A 196 -14.02 16.40 -9.92
CA ALA A 196 -12.90 16.15 -9.01
C ALA A 196 -13.38 15.49 -7.72
N GLY A 197 -14.46 16.00 -7.13
CA GLY A 197 -15.08 15.43 -5.95
C GLY A 197 -15.63 14.03 -6.19
N ALA A 198 -16.30 13.80 -7.33
CA ALA A 198 -16.80 12.49 -7.72
C ALA A 198 -15.66 11.47 -7.88
N ALA A 199 -14.55 11.87 -8.53
CA ALA A 199 -13.38 11.02 -8.67
C ALA A 199 -12.76 10.66 -7.30
N ILE A 200 -12.65 11.61 -6.38
CA ILE A 200 -12.16 11.35 -5.01
C ILE A 200 -13.12 10.45 -4.22
N GLY A 201 -14.44 10.62 -4.34
CA GLY A 201 -15.40 9.74 -3.67
C GLY A 201 -15.37 8.30 -4.21
N PHE A 202 -15.18 8.11 -5.52
CA PHE A 202 -14.91 6.76 -6.06
C PHE A 202 -13.52 6.23 -5.67
N ALA A 203 -12.51 7.09 -5.50
CA ALA A 203 -11.21 6.68 -4.96
C ALA A 203 -11.34 6.20 -3.51
N PHE A 204 -12.21 6.82 -2.72
CA PHE A 204 -12.61 6.34 -1.40
C PHE A 204 -13.30 4.97 -1.48
N LEU A 205 -14.15 4.72 -2.48
CA LEU A 205 -14.72 3.39 -2.73
C LEU A 205 -13.72 2.36 -3.28
N ALA A 206 -12.50 2.76 -3.64
CA ALA A 206 -11.40 1.85 -3.91
C ALA A 206 -10.56 1.58 -2.65
N LYS A 207 -10.18 2.62 -1.90
CA LYS A 207 -9.19 2.50 -0.81
C LYS A 207 -9.42 3.38 0.42
N MET A 208 -10.68 3.68 0.74
CA MET A 208 -11.11 4.39 1.96
C MET A 208 -10.30 5.67 2.23
N MET A 209 -9.96 5.92 3.51
CA MET A 209 -9.27 7.12 3.97
C MET A 209 -7.92 7.37 3.32
N GLN A 210 -7.28 6.34 2.74
CA GLN A 210 -6.05 6.54 1.99
C GLN A 210 -6.27 7.49 0.80
N ALA A 211 -7.42 7.43 0.12
CA ALA A 211 -7.72 8.32 -0.99
C ALA A 211 -7.85 9.82 -0.60
N PHE A 212 -7.97 10.12 0.69
CA PHE A 212 -8.14 11.49 1.20
C PHE A 212 -6.83 12.17 1.58
N LEU A 213 -5.70 11.46 1.58
CA LEU A 213 -4.38 12.04 1.89
C LEU A 213 -4.01 13.16 0.89
N VAL A 214 -4.54 13.09 -0.34
CA VAL A 214 -4.32 14.10 -1.37
C VAL A 214 -5.05 15.43 -1.10
N LEU A 215 -6.17 15.43 -0.37
CA LEU A 215 -7.14 16.54 -0.31
C LEU A 215 -6.53 17.93 -0.02
N PRO A 216 -5.56 18.09 0.90
CA PRO A 216 -4.98 19.40 1.19
C PRO A 216 -4.40 20.10 -0.05
N GLY A 217 -3.76 19.38 -0.97
CA GLY A 217 -3.17 19.95 -2.18
C GLY A 217 -4.21 20.59 -3.13
N PRO A 218 -5.16 19.82 -3.68
CA PRO A 218 -6.25 20.33 -4.49
C PRO A 218 -7.07 21.42 -3.79
N ALA A 219 -7.39 21.26 -2.50
CA ALA A 219 -8.17 22.24 -1.76
C ALA A 219 -7.45 23.59 -1.65
N LEU A 220 -6.15 23.59 -1.31
CA LEU A 220 -5.32 24.80 -1.28
C LEU A 220 -5.21 25.44 -2.66
N ALA A 221 -5.02 24.64 -3.71
CA ALA A 221 -4.95 25.15 -5.07
C ALA A 221 -6.26 25.84 -5.50
N VAL A 222 -7.42 25.27 -5.18
CA VAL A 222 -8.72 25.91 -5.45
C VAL A 222 -8.89 27.18 -4.62
N LEU A 223 -8.66 27.11 -3.32
CA LEU A 223 -8.85 28.25 -2.42
C LEU A 223 -7.98 29.46 -2.81
N ILE A 224 -6.75 29.20 -3.25
CA ILE A 224 -5.77 30.24 -3.61
C ILE A 224 -5.93 30.68 -5.06
N ALA A 225 -5.97 29.73 -6.01
CA ALA A 225 -5.76 30.01 -7.42
C ALA A 225 -7.02 29.96 -8.29
N ALA A 226 -8.14 29.40 -7.81
CA ALA A 226 -9.36 29.38 -8.62
C ALA A 226 -9.87 30.81 -8.93
N PRO A 227 -10.55 31.00 -10.07
CA PRO A 227 -11.08 32.30 -10.47
C PRO A 227 -12.20 32.77 -9.52
N GLY A 228 -12.49 34.08 -9.56
CA GLY A 228 -13.51 34.71 -8.71
C GLY A 228 -13.04 35.07 -7.30
N GLY A 229 -13.96 35.66 -6.53
CA GLY A 229 -13.76 36.04 -5.13
C GLY A 229 -13.78 34.84 -4.18
N ILE A 230 -13.44 35.05 -2.91
CA ILE A 230 -13.33 33.98 -1.90
C ILE A 230 -14.61 33.14 -1.77
N ARG A 231 -15.79 33.79 -1.81
CA ARG A 231 -17.10 33.11 -1.77
C ARG A 231 -17.24 32.07 -2.89
N SER A 232 -16.89 32.42 -4.12
CA SER A 232 -16.96 31.50 -5.27
C SER A 232 -16.05 30.28 -5.10
N ARG A 233 -14.88 30.45 -4.47
CA ARG A 233 -13.94 29.37 -4.24
C ARG A 233 -14.41 28.45 -3.12
N ILE A 234 -14.99 29.02 -2.07
CA ILE A 234 -15.66 28.26 -1.01
C ILE A 234 -16.83 27.48 -1.59
N THR A 235 -17.68 28.09 -2.41
CA THR A 235 -18.78 27.39 -3.11
C THR A 235 -18.25 26.26 -3.99
N GLY A 236 -17.13 26.47 -4.68
CA GLY A 236 -16.47 25.42 -5.46
C GLY A 236 -15.99 24.24 -4.60
N LEU A 237 -15.40 24.53 -3.43
CA LEU A 237 -15.00 23.50 -2.46
C LEU A 237 -16.21 22.75 -1.87
N VAL A 238 -17.29 23.47 -1.55
CA VAL A 238 -18.55 22.86 -1.10
C VAL A 238 -19.12 21.96 -2.20
N THR A 239 -19.09 22.39 -3.46
CA THR A 239 -19.53 21.58 -4.60
C THR A 239 -18.73 20.29 -4.72
N ALA A 240 -17.40 20.37 -4.61
CA ALA A 240 -16.54 19.19 -4.60
C ALA A 240 -16.83 18.28 -3.39
N GLY A 241 -17.02 18.86 -2.20
CA GLY A 241 -17.34 18.12 -0.97
C GLY A 241 -18.67 17.38 -1.07
N VAL A 242 -19.72 18.02 -1.56
CA VAL A 242 -21.02 17.37 -1.82
C VAL A 242 -20.86 16.25 -2.84
N ALA A 243 -20.08 16.46 -3.91
CA ALA A 243 -19.83 15.40 -4.89
C ALA A 243 -19.07 14.20 -4.30
N ILE A 244 -18.11 14.42 -3.38
CA ILE A 244 -17.44 13.33 -2.62
C ILE A 244 -18.49 12.56 -1.82
N VAL A 245 -19.32 13.26 -1.05
CA VAL A 245 -20.35 12.64 -0.19
C VAL A 245 -21.34 11.84 -1.02
N VAL A 246 -21.81 12.35 -2.16
CA VAL A 246 -22.77 11.63 -3.01
C VAL A 246 -22.11 10.40 -3.65
N SER A 247 -20.91 10.55 -4.21
CA SER A 247 -20.23 9.47 -4.96
C SER A 247 -19.64 8.37 -4.07
N ALA A 248 -19.25 8.66 -2.83
CA ALA A 248 -18.86 7.66 -1.85
C ALA A 248 -20.06 7.15 -1.03
N GLY A 249 -20.92 8.07 -0.61
CA GLY A 249 -21.97 7.82 0.38
C GLY A 249 -23.10 6.94 -0.10
N TRP A 250 -23.38 6.89 -1.42
CA TRP A 250 -24.43 6.00 -1.93
C TRP A 250 -24.14 4.53 -1.61
N TYR A 251 -22.88 4.09 -1.71
CA TYR A 251 -22.51 2.70 -1.42
C TYR A 251 -22.47 2.43 0.08
N VAL A 252 -21.99 3.41 0.86
CA VAL A 252 -22.08 3.34 2.34
C VAL A 252 -23.54 3.20 2.78
N ALA A 253 -24.44 4.03 2.23
CA ALA A 253 -25.87 3.95 2.48
C ALA A 253 -26.45 2.60 2.04
N LEU A 254 -26.07 2.10 0.87
CA LEU A 254 -26.49 0.78 0.39
C LEU A 254 -26.15 -0.32 1.40
N VAL A 255 -24.91 -0.36 1.92
CA VAL A 255 -24.50 -1.38 2.91
C VAL A 255 -25.26 -1.23 4.24
N GLN A 256 -25.48 0.00 4.70
CA GLN A 256 -26.17 0.25 5.97
C GLN A 256 -27.67 -0.04 5.90
N LEU A 257 -28.31 0.19 4.75
CA LEU A 257 -29.74 -0.02 4.54
C LEU A 257 -30.06 -1.47 4.14
N TRP A 258 -29.09 -2.20 3.58
CA TRP A 258 -29.28 -3.60 3.18
C TRP A 258 -29.35 -4.52 4.42
N PRO A 259 -30.38 -5.39 4.55
CA PRO A 259 -30.56 -6.21 5.75
C PRO A 259 -29.34 -7.08 6.05
N ALA A 260 -28.80 -6.98 7.27
CA ALA A 260 -27.53 -7.57 7.67
C ALA A 260 -27.45 -9.10 7.46
N GLY A 261 -28.53 -9.84 7.76
CA GLY A 261 -28.60 -11.29 7.54
C GLY A 261 -28.70 -11.71 6.07
N SER A 262 -28.85 -10.76 5.15
CA SER A 262 -28.99 -10.98 3.71
C SER A 262 -27.85 -10.40 2.89
N ARG A 263 -26.74 -9.98 3.51
CA ARG A 263 -25.50 -9.53 2.85
C ARG A 263 -24.29 -10.16 3.53
N PRO A 264 -23.12 -10.22 2.88
CA PRO A 264 -21.90 -10.64 3.58
C PRO A 264 -21.59 -9.72 4.77
N TYR A 265 -20.92 -10.28 5.76
CA TYR A 265 -20.32 -9.51 6.85
C TYR A 265 -19.24 -8.58 6.29
N ILE A 266 -19.16 -7.35 6.80
CA ILE A 266 -18.11 -6.41 6.40
C ILE A 266 -16.81 -6.74 7.14
N GLY A 267 -15.91 -7.45 6.46
CA GLY A 267 -14.64 -7.91 7.03
C GLY A 267 -13.76 -6.76 7.50
N GLY A 268 -13.10 -6.94 8.65
CA GLY A 268 -12.29 -5.91 9.31
C GLY A 268 -13.08 -4.82 10.05
N SER A 269 -14.35 -5.07 10.36
CA SER A 269 -15.18 -4.26 11.26
C SER A 269 -15.66 -5.10 12.45
N THR A 270 -15.94 -4.51 13.62
CA THR A 270 -16.57 -5.24 14.74
C THR A 270 -18.08 -5.27 14.61
N THR A 271 -18.67 -4.21 14.06
CA THR A 271 -20.12 -3.97 14.04
C THR A 271 -20.76 -4.27 12.69
N ASN A 272 -20.09 -5.02 11.81
CA ASN A 272 -20.57 -5.32 10.46
C ASN A 272 -20.86 -4.01 9.65
N SER A 273 -19.96 -3.03 9.78
CA SER A 273 -20.16 -1.65 9.33
C SER A 273 -19.05 -1.19 8.40
N LEU A 274 -19.43 -0.77 7.19
CA LEU A 274 -18.49 -0.19 6.22
C LEU A 274 -17.89 1.13 6.69
N TRP A 275 -18.66 1.91 7.47
CA TRP A 275 -18.17 3.18 8.02
C TRP A 275 -17.11 2.96 9.09
N GLU A 276 -17.32 1.98 9.98
CA GLU A 276 -16.32 1.58 10.98
C GLU A 276 -15.05 1.08 10.29
N LEU A 277 -15.19 0.20 9.28
CA LEU A 277 -14.06 -0.27 8.46
C LEU A 277 -13.28 0.90 7.85
N ALA A 278 -13.98 1.94 7.38
CA ALA A 278 -13.38 3.09 6.71
C ALA A 278 -12.62 4.01 7.67
N VAL A 279 -13.26 4.41 8.77
CA VAL A 279 -12.75 5.44 9.69
C VAL A 279 -11.79 4.86 10.71
N ASP A 280 -12.02 3.64 11.19
CA ASP A 280 -11.15 3.00 12.18
C ASP A 280 -10.06 2.18 11.49
N TYR A 281 -10.35 0.94 11.09
CA TYR A 281 -9.36 0.00 10.56
C TYR A 281 -8.59 0.54 9.35
N ASN A 282 -9.27 1.21 8.41
CA ASN A 282 -8.64 1.81 7.24
C ASN A 282 -8.24 3.29 7.41
N GLY A 283 -8.50 3.90 8.56
CA GLY A 283 -8.32 5.34 8.79
C GLY A 283 -7.49 5.65 10.02
N LEU A 284 -8.13 6.21 11.04
CA LEU A 284 -7.52 6.71 12.26
C LEU A 284 -6.78 5.62 13.05
N GLY A 285 -7.26 4.37 13.00
CA GLY A 285 -6.60 3.23 13.64
C GLY A 285 -5.21 2.92 13.09
N ARG A 286 -4.91 3.30 11.83
CA ARG A 286 -3.54 3.20 11.24
C ARG A 286 -2.62 4.33 11.69
N VAL A 287 -3.18 5.52 11.91
CA VAL A 287 -2.43 6.72 12.30
C VAL A 287 -2.12 6.68 13.80
N PHE A 288 -3.16 6.56 14.63
CA PHE A 288 -3.07 6.67 16.08
C PHE A 288 -2.91 5.33 16.81
N GLY A 289 -3.12 4.21 16.09
CA GLY A 289 -3.23 2.89 16.70
C GLY A 289 -4.68 2.62 17.15
N SER A 290 -5.17 1.42 16.86
CA SER A 290 -6.56 1.04 17.16
C SER A 290 -6.89 1.07 18.66
N HIS A 291 -8.03 1.67 19.01
CA HIS A 291 -8.73 1.56 20.30
C HIS A 291 -9.75 0.40 20.32
N SER A 292 -10.15 -0.10 19.14
CA SER A 292 -10.99 -1.29 18.99
C SER A 292 -10.10 -2.54 19.03
N GLY A 293 -10.58 -3.63 19.62
CA GLY A 293 -9.85 -4.88 19.93
C GLY A 293 -9.17 -5.61 18.75
N HIS A 294 -9.16 -5.03 17.56
CA HIS A 294 -8.41 -5.51 16.39
C HIS A 294 -6.90 -5.28 16.49
N GLY A 295 -6.42 -4.54 17.50
CA GLY A 295 -5.00 -4.31 17.74
C GLY A 295 -4.68 -4.14 19.22
N GLY A 296 -4.68 -5.22 20.00
CA GLY A 296 -4.13 -5.17 21.36
C GLY A 296 -4.18 -6.51 22.08
N GLY A 297 -3.01 -7.11 22.31
CA GLY A 297 -2.82 -7.81 23.57
C GLY A 297 -2.79 -6.73 24.65
N ALA A 298 -3.63 -6.89 25.68
CA ALA A 298 -3.71 -5.98 26.81
C ALA A 298 -2.32 -5.77 27.42
N SER A 299 -1.98 -4.52 27.71
CA SER A 299 -0.80 -4.14 28.48
C SER A 299 -0.98 -4.57 29.95
N SER A 300 -0.65 -5.82 30.25
CA SER A 300 -0.40 -6.25 31.62
C SER A 300 0.96 -5.69 32.07
N HIS A 301 0.93 -4.86 33.12
CA HIS A 301 2.11 -4.26 33.73
C HIS A 301 2.86 -5.30 34.55
N SER A 302 3.54 -6.24 33.88
CA SER A 302 4.41 -7.21 34.53
C SER A 302 5.74 -7.30 33.77
N PRO A 303 6.90 -7.16 34.44
CA PRO A 303 8.22 -7.21 33.78
C PRO A 303 8.47 -8.51 33.01
N ALA A 304 7.91 -9.64 33.45
CA ALA A 304 7.97 -10.92 32.73
C ALA A 304 7.11 -10.96 31.45
N ALA A 305 6.07 -10.11 31.36
CA ALA A 305 5.24 -10.00 30.18
C ALA A 305 5.92 -9.19 29.05
N HIS A 306 6.98 -8.42 29.32
CA HIS A 306 7.72 -7.70 28.27
C HIS A 306 8.59 -8.64 27.43
N ALA A 307 9.20 -9.67 28.04
CA ALA A 307 9.96 -10.69 27.31
C ALA A 307 9.02 -11.64 26.53
N ALA A 308 7.86 -11.99 27.11
CA ALA A 308 6.84 -12.78 26.44
C ALA A 308 6.07 -11.99 25.35
N ALA A 309 5.84 -10.68 25.53
CA ALA A 309 5.24 -9.82 24.50
C ALA A 309 6.21 -9.55 23.35
N ALA A 310 7.52 -9.50 23.59
CA ALA A 310 8.51 -9.49 22.50
C ALA A 310 8.52 -10.81 21.70
N ALA A 311 8.21 -11.95 22.35
CA ALA A 311 8.12 -13.27 21.70
C ALA A 311 6.72 -13.63 21.15
N HIS A 312 5.64 -12.95 21.60
CA HIS A 312 4.25 -13.17 21.16
C HIS A 312 3.61 -12.00 20.40
N ALA A 313 4.32 -10.87 20.24
CA ALA A 313 4.04 -9.92 19.16
C ALA A 313 4.36 -10.53 17.76
N ALA A 314 5.02 -11.70 17.72
CA ALA A 314 5.29 -12.51 16.53
C ALA A 314 4.21 -13.57 16.25
N GLY A 315 2.93 -13.27 16.50
CA GLY A 315 1.82 -14.01 15.87
C GLY A 315 1.77 -13.69 14.36
N PRO A 316 1.07 -14.48 13.51
CA PRO A 316 1.17 -14.38 12.04
C PRO A 316 0.72 -13.05 11.40
N HIS A 317 0.42 -12.02 12.18
CA HIS A 317 0.07 -10.69 11.71
C HIS A 317 1.36 -9.86 11.60
N PHE A 318 1.60 -9.30 10.42
CA PHE A 318 2.77 -8.50 10.02
C PHE A 318 4.04 -9.26 9.64
N GLY A 319 3.91 -10.27 8.78
CA GLY A 319 4.98 -10.54 7.81
C GLY A 319 5.01 -9.42 6.76
N GLY A 320 5.72 -8.32 7.05
CA GLY A 320 5.93 -7.22 6.08
C GLY A 320 5.73 -5.78 6.59
N MET A 321 5.85 -5.50 7.89
CA MET A 321 5.95 -4.09 8.33
C MET A 321 7.30 -3.52 7.87
N ALA A 322 7.28 -2.83 6.73
CA ALA A 322 8.41 -2.06 6.25
C ALA A 322 8.42 -0.66 6.90
N GLY A 323 9.61 -0.16 7.24
CA GLY A 323 9.83 1.26 7.50
C GLY A 323 10.05 1.66 8.95
N GLY A 324 10.60 0.81 9.81
CA GLY A 324 10.99 1.19 11.16
C GLY A 324 9.91 1.88 12.02
N GLN A 325 10.35 2.58 13.06
CA GLN A 325 9.48 3.35 13.96
C GLN A 325 8.86 4.56 13.24
N PRO A 326 7.60 4.93 13.54
CA PRO A 326 6.97 6.13 13.00
C PRO A 326 7.85 7.37 13.20
N GLY A 327 7.93 8.20 12.16
CA GLY A 327 8.76 9.41 12.15
C GLY A 327 9.07 9.88 10.74
N VAL A 328 9.54 11.13 10.62
CA VAL A 328 9.88 11.75 9.33
C VAL A 328 10.87 10.91 8.52
N LEU A 329 11.80 10.24 9.21
CA LEU A 329 12.84 9.45 8.56
C LEU A 329 12.38 8.03 8.16
N ARG A 330 11.23 7.55 8.64
CA ARG A 330 10.80 6.15 8.41
C ARG A 330 10.69 5.81 6.93
N LEU A 331 10.21 6.74 6.11
CA LEU A 331 10.05 6.55 4.66
C LEU A 331 11.39 6.43 3.93
N PHE A 332 12.51 6.68 4.62
CA PHE A 332 13.87 6.50 4.12
C PHE A 332 14.59 5.28 4.68
N GLN A 333 13.97 4.56 5.62
CA GLN A 333 14.53 3.34 6.22
C GLN A 333 14.12 2.08 5.45
N ASP A 334 14.77 0.96 5.77
CA ASP A 334 14.40 -0.40 5.35
C ASP A 334 14.11 -0.52 3.84
N SER A 335 14.85 0.22 3.01
CA SER A 335 14.68 0.30 1.56
C SER A 335 13.34 0.86 1.04
N LEU A 336 12.47 1.43 1.89
CA LEU A 336 11.22 2.09 1.44
C LEU A 336 11.48 3.22 0.44
N ALA A 337 12.59 3.94 0.58
CA ALA A 337 12.94 5.00 -0.35
C ALA A 337 13.12 4.49 -1.80
N THR A 338 13.49 3.22 -1.97
CA THR A 338 13.65 2.61 -3.31
C THR A 338 12.31 2.39 -4.03
N GLU A 339 11.18 2.50 -3.34
CA GLU A 339 9.85 2.39 -3.94
C GLU A 339 9.48 3.66 -4.72
N PHE A 340 9.74 4.84 -4.14
CA PHE A 340 9.17 6.11 -4.63
C PHE A 340 10.15 7.30 -4.66
N ALA A 341 11.22 7.27 -3.85
CA ALA A 341 11.96 8.48 -3.49
C ALA A 341 13.10 8.85 -4.46
N TRP A 342 13.28 8.10 -5.56
CA TRP A 342 14.37 8.29 -6.54
C TRP A 342 14.56 9.74 -7.00
N LEU A 343 13.46 10.42 -7.31
CA LEU A 343 13.46 11.81 -7.75
C LEU A 343 12.83 12.76 -6.72
N LEU A 344 12.67 12.31 -5.47
CA LEU A 344 12.17 13.17 -4.39
C LEU A 344 13.05 14.42 -4.18
N PRO A 345 14.41 14.34 -4.18
CA PRO A 345 15.24 15.54 -4.06
C PRO A 345 14.99 16.56 -5.18
N VAL A 346 14.79 16.08 -6.42
CA VAL A 346 14.45 16.93 -7.56
C VAL A 346 13.09 17.57 -7.39
N ALA A 347 12.08 16.81 -6.94
CA ALA A 347 10.75 17.34 -6.66
C ALA A 347 10.78 18.44 -5.58
N VAL A 348 11.52 18.23 -4.49
CA VAL A 348 11.64 19.20 -3.38
C VAL A 348 12.38 20.46 -3.82
N LEU A 349 13.56 20.33 -4.45
CA LEU A 349 14.31 21.47 -4.98
C LEU A 349 13.49 22.23 -6.03
N GLY A 350 12.76 21.49 -6.88
CA GLY A 350 11.89 22.04 -7.91
C GLY A 350 10.70 22.80 -7.33
N LEU A 351 10.10 22.28 -6.25
CA LEU A 351 9.02 22.94 -5.52
C LEU A 351 9.50 24.25 -4.90
N VAL A 352 10.59 24.21 -4.13
CA VAL A 352 11.15 25.39 -3.44
C VAL A 352 11.55 26.46 -4.46
N ALA A 353 12.34 26.09 -5.47
CA ALA A 353 12.80 27.02 -6.50
C ALA A 353 11.62 27.53 -7.36
N GLY A 354 10.67 26.67 -7.70
CA GLY A 354 9.47 27.03 -8.45
C GLY A 354 8.60 28.04 -7.70
N LEU A 355 8.35 27.82 -6.40
CA LEU A 355 7.61 28.75 -5.56
C LEU A 355 8.35 30.08 -5.43
N TRP A 356 9.68 30.05 -5.26
CA TRP A 356 10.49 31.25 -5.24
C TRP A 356 10.42 32.03 -6.56
N ILE A 357 10.52 31.35 -7.70
CA ILE A 357 10.44 31.92 -9.05
C ILE A 357 9.06 32.56 -9.31
N THR A 358 8.01 31.93 -8.79
CA THR A 358 6.61 32.35 -9.02
C THR A 358 6.04 33.23 -7.91
N ARG A 359 6.79 33.52 -6.83
CA ARG A 359 6.29 34.24 -5.63
C ARG A 359 5.65 35.60 -5.91
N ARG A 360 6.19 36.33 -6.89
CA ARG A 360 5.68 37.66 -7.31
C ARG A 360 4.66 37.58 -8.46
N ARG A 361 4.41 36.39 -9.01
CA ARG A 361 3.38 36.21 -10.04
C ARG A 361 1.99 36.19 -9.39
N PRO A 362 0.93 36.56 -10.14
CA PRO A 362 -0.44 36.47 -9.64
C PRO A 362 -0.76 35.09 -9.06
N ARG A 363 -1.65 35.03 -8.08
CA ARG A 363 -2.10 33.75 -7.47
C ARG A 363 -2.71 32.77 -8.49
N THR A 364 -3.20 33.29 -9.61
CA THR A 364 -3.81 32.53 -10.72
C THR A 364 -2.79 32.09 -11.77
N ASP A 365 -1.49 32.38 -11.57
CA ASP A 365 -0.43 31.88 -12.44
C ASP A 365 -0.47 30.34 -12.48
N PRO A 366 -0.55 29.70 -13.68
CA PRO A 366 -0.69 28.26 -13.78
C PRO A 366 0.45 27.45 -13.15
N ASP A 367 1.69 27.95 -13.26
CA ASP A 367 2.85 27.28 -12.65
C ASP A 367 2.75 27.35 -11.12
N ARG A 368 2.44 28.54 -10.57
CA ARG A 368 2.24 28.73 -9.11
C ARG A 368 1.12 27.86 -8.57
N ALA A 369 -0.03 27.82 -9.25
CA ALA A 369 -1.18 27.02 -8.86
C ALA A 369 -0.85 25.52 -8.87
N ALA A 370 -0.12 25.06 -9.88
CA ALA A 370 0.33 23.66 -9.97
C ALA A 370 1.30 23.29 -8.84
N LEU A 371 2.26 24.17 -8.52
CA LEU A 371 3.20 23.94 -7.42
C LEU A 371 2.47 23.83 -6.07
N ILE A 372 1.43 24.63 -5.83
CA ILE A 372 0.59 24.53 -4.63
C ILE A 372 -0.18 23.19 -4.61
N LEU A 373 -0.77 22.80 -5.75
CA LEU A 373 -1.53 21.56 -5.85
C LEU A 373 -0.67 20.33 -5.55
N TRP A 374 0.42 20.16 -6.30
CA TRP A 374 1.27 18.98 -6.21
C TRP A 374 2.16 19.01 -4.97
N GLY A 375 2.63 20.20 -4.55
CA GLY A 375 3.40 20.36 -3.32
C GLY A 375 2.55 20.12 -2.07
N GLY A 376 1.32 20.64 -2.03
CA GLY A 376 0.39 20.39 -0.93
C GLY A 376 0.02 18.92 -0.80
N TRP A 377 -0.23 18.24 -1.93
CA TRP A 377 -0.42 16.78 -1.97
C TRP A 377 0.82 16.07 -1.40
N LEU A 378 2.01 16.35 -1.95
CA LEU A 378 3.25 15.69 -1.52
C LEU A 378 3.46 15.80 -0.01
N VAL A 379 3.34 17.01 0.53
CA VAL A 379 3.57 17.29 1.95
C VAL A 379 2.53 16.59 2.84
N SER A 380 1.24 16.68 2.50
CA SER A 380 0.19 16.05 3.33
C SER A 380 0.31 14.53 3.34
N THR A 381 0.53 13.92 2.16
CA THR A 381 0.65 12.47 2.04
C THR A 381 1.91 11.98 2.74
N PHE A 382 3.05 12.65 2.56
CA PHE A 382 4.30 12.30 3.23
C PHE A 382 4.15 12.38 4.75
N ALA A 383 3.54 13.45 5.26
CA ALA A 383 3.36 13.65 6.70
C ALA A 383 2.50 12.54 7.34
N VAL A 384 1.40 12.14 6.69
CA VAL A 384 0.52 11.08 7.19
C VAL A 384 1.22 9.72 7.12
N LEU A 385 1.85 9.38 5.99
CA LEU A 385 2.54 8.10 5.84
C LEU A 385 3.73 7.96 6.81
N ALA A 386 4.45 9.06 7.07
CA ALA A 386 5.53 9.09 8.05
C ALA A 386 5.04 8.90 9.50
N SER A 387 3.83 9.36 9.82
CA SER A 387 3.27 9.30 11.18
C SER A 387 2.45 8.05 11.49
N MET A 388 2.11 7.22 10.49
CA MET A 388 1.35 5.99 10.70
C MET A 388 2.03 5.06 11.71
N SER A 389 1.32 4.68 12.76
CA SER A 389 1.85 3.87 13.86
C SER A 389 1.70 2.35 13.64
N ARG A 390 0.64 1.91 12.97
CA ARG A 390 0.34 0.47 12.76
C ARG A 390 -0.08 0.19 11.31
N SER A 391 0.22 -1.02 10.84
CA SER A 391 -0.19 -1.57 9.52
C SER A 391 0.25 -0.76 8.29
N PHE A 392 1.53 -0.40 8.24
CA PHE A 392 2.13 0.22 7.06
C PHE A 392 2.56 -0.83 6.05
N HIS A 393 2.20 -0.61 4.79
CA HIS A 393 2.69 -1.40 3.68
C HIS A 393 3.53 -0.55 2.73
N THR A 394 4.58 -1.16 2.18
CA THR A 394 5.52 -0.57 1.20
C THR A 394 4.79 0.18 0.08
N TYR A 395 3.77 -0.46 -0.48
CA TYR A 395 3.03 0.05 -1.63
C TYR A 395 2.17 1.29 -1.36
N TYR A 396 1.93 1.67 -0.10
CA TYR A 396 1.22 2.92 0.20
C TYR A 396 1.93 4.15 -0.36
N THR A 397 3.24 4.04 -0.56
CA THR A 397 4.08 5.11 -1.13
C THR A 397 3.76 5.42 -2.60
N ILE A 398 2.95 4.62 -3.31
CA ILE A 398 2.47 4.95 -4.66
C ILE A 398 1.78 6.32 -4.73
N GLU A 399 1.12 6.73 -3.65
CA GLU A 399 0.41 8.01 -3.59
C GLU A 399 1.36 9.22 -3.61
N LEU A 400 2.65 9.02 -3.33
CA LEU A 400 3.70 10.04 -3.47
C LEU A 400 4.23 10.13 -4.91
N ALA A 401 4.03 9.13 -5.75
CA ALA A 401 4.60 9.09 -7.10
C ALA A 401 4.05 10.19 -8.04
N PRO A 402 2.72 10.42 -8.15
CA PRO A 402 2.20 11.48 -9.01
C PRO A 402 2.68 12.90 -8.66
N PRO A 403 2.66 13.36 -7.39
CA PRO A 403 3.16 14.70 -7.08
C PRO A 403 4.67 14.84 -7.25
N ILE A 404 5.48 13.81 -6.94
CA ILE A 404 6.93 13.83 -7.23
C ILE A 404 7.15 14.02 -8.73
N ALA A 405 6.47 13.21 -9.55
CA ALA A 405 6.57 13.26 -11.01
C ALA A 405 6.16 14.64 -11.57
N ALA A 406 5.04 15.19 -11.11
CA ALA A 406 4.58 16.52 -11.50
C ALA A 406 5.60 17.61 -11.15
N LEU A 407 6.09 17.63 -9.91
CA LEU A 407 7.04 18.62 -9.42
C LEU A 407 8.39 18.54 -10.13
N CYS A 408 8.85 17.33 -10.48
CA CYS A 408 10.04 17.15 -11.33
C CYS A 408 9.83 17.82 -12.69
N GLY A 409 8.73 17.50 -13.38
CA GLY A 409 8.43 18.08 -14.70
C GLY A 409 8.30 19.60 -14.66
N ILE A 410 7.56 20.15 -13.69
CA ILE A 410 7.34 21.59 -13.52
C ILE A 410 8.64 22.30 -13.17
N GLY A 411 9.33 21.84 -12.12
CA GLY A 411 10.54 22.46 -11.57
C GLY A 411 11.70 22.48 -12.58
N ILE A 412 11.98 21.35 -13.23
CA ILE A 412 13.05 21.24 -14.24
C ILE A 412 12.78 22.22 -15.38
N VAL A 413 11.57 22.27 -15.92
CA VAL A 413 11.25 23.13 -17.07
C VAL A 413 11.26 24.61 -16.70
N LEU A 414 10.75 24.98 -15.52
CA LEU A 414 10.81 26.36 -15.02
C LEU A 414 12.26 26.86 -14.91
N LEU A 415 13.13 26.04 -14.31
CA LEU A 415 14.55 26.36 -14.15
C LEU A 415 15.27 26.40 -15.49
N TRP A 416 15.00 25.44 -16.38
CA TRP A 416 15.64 25.36 -17.70
C TRP A 416 15.30 26.55 -18.60
N ARG A 417 14.06 27.04 -18.54
CA ARG A 417 13.66 28.28 -19.24
C ARG A 417 14.42 29.50 -18.74
N ARG A 418 14.88 29.48 -17.47
CA ARG A 418 15.65 30.53 -16.81
C ARG A 418 17.13 30.22 -16.68
N ARG A 419 17.66 29.24 -17.41
CA ARG A 419 19.05 28.76 -17.31
C ARG A 419 20.14 29.82 -17.48
N GLU A 420 19.83 30.95 -18.14
CA GLU A 420 20.75 32.08 -18.26
C GLU A 420 20.97 32.81 -16.91
N HIS A 421 20.02 32.73 -15.98
CA HIS A 421 20.20 33.25 -14.63
C HIS A 421 21.05 32.30 -13.79
N ARG A 422 22.09 32.87 -13.13
CA ARG A 422 23.02 32.11 -12.28
C ARG A 422 22.29 31.27 -11.23
N GLN A 423 21.27 31.81 -10.57
CA GLN A 423 20.50 31.08 -9.56
C GLN A 423 19.85 29.82 -10.12
N SER A 424 19.10 29.93 -11.23
CA SER A 424 18.44 28.77 -11.84
C SER A 424 19.43 27.73 -12.36
N ARG A 425 20.58 28.18 -12.88
CA ARG A 425 21.66 27.30 -13.31
C ARG A 425 22.29 26.53 -12.17
N LEU A 426 22.59 27.21 -11.06
CA LEU A 426 23.11 26.57 -9.85
C LEU A 426 22.10 25.60 -9.24
N THR A 427 20.80 25.91 -9.28
CA THR A 427 19.76 24.97 -8.83
C THR A 427 19.71 23.72 -9.71
N LEU A 428 19.80 23.85 -11.04
CA LEU A 428 19.85 22.68 -11.94
C LEU A 428 21.12 21.84 -11.73
N ALA A 429 22.26 22.50 -11.48
CA ALA A 429 23.50 21.81 -11.15
C ALA A 429 23.38 21.05 -9.82
N ALA A 430 22.83 21.70 -8.79
CA ALA A 430 22.56 21.08 -7.50
C ALA A 430 21.59 19.90 -7.62
N MET A 431 20.50 20.05 -8.40
CA MET A 431 19.58 18.94 -8.70
C MET A 431 20.34 17.75 -9.31
N SER A 432 21.24 17.99 -10.27
CA SER A 432 21.98 16.92 -10.95
C SER A 432 22.95 16.21 -10.00
N ALA A 433 23.73 16.96 -9.22
CA ALA A 433 24.69 16.39 -8.27
C ALA A 433 24.00 15.65 -7.12
N VAL A 434 22.98 16.26 -6.51
CA VAL A 434 22.20 15.64 -5.41
C VAL A 434 21.50 14.38 -5.90
N THR A 435 20.96 14.38 -7.13
CA THR A 435 20.35 13.17 -7.70
C THR A 435 21.39 12.07 -7.91
N GLY A 436 22.59 12.39 -8.40
CA GLY A 436 23.67 11.41 -8.54
C GLY A 436 24.03 10.75 -7.20
N ILE A 437 24.20 11.55 -6.15
CA ILE A 437 24.48 11.06 -4.78
C ILE A 437 23.31 10.21 -4.26
N TRP A 438 22.07 10.69 -4.42
CA TRP A 438 20.89 10.01 -3.91
C TRP A 438 20.58 8.70 -4.63
N VAL A 439 20.73 8.67 -5.96
CA VAL A 439 20.59 7.44 -6.75
C VAL A 439 21.67 6.43 -6.35
N PHE A 440 22.89 6.88 -6.08
CA PHE A 440 23.95 6.02 -5.56
C PHE A 440 23.54 5.39 -4.22
N THR A 441 23.04 6.17 -3.26
CA THR A 441 22.63 5.65 -1.94
C THR A 441 21.45 4.69 -2.03
N LEU A 442 20.50 4.91 -2.94
CA LEU A 442 19.39 3.97 -3.17
C LEU A 442 19.88 2.66 -3.79
N LEU A 443 20.76 2.71 -4.79
CA LEU A 443 21.33 1.52 -5.42
C LEU A 443 22.26 0.74 -4.48
N ASP A 444 22.81 1.40 -3.46
CA ASP A 444 23.65 0.77 -2.43
C ASP A 444 22.88 -0.22 -1.53
N HIS A 445 21.54 -0.19 -1.56
CA HIS A 445 20.71 -1.23 -0.91
C HIS A 445 20.77 -2.58 -1.63
N THR A 446 21.25 -2.60 -2.87
CA THR A 446 21.42 -3.80 -3.71
C THR A 446 22.77 -3.74 -4.45
N PRO A 447 23.92 -3.70 -3.73
CA PRO A 447 25.20 -3.29 -4.31
C PRO A 447 25.76 -4.31 -5.31
N ASN A 448 25.30 -5.56 -5.24
CA ASN A 448 25.70 -6.65 -6.14
C ASN A 448 24.84 -6.72 -7.41
N TRP A 449 23.68 -6.05 -7.43
CA TRP A 449 22.81 -6.00 -8.61
C TRP A 449 23.16 -4.78 -9.45
N LEU A 450 23.68 -5.01 -10.66
CA LEU A 450 24.22 -3.96 -11.55
C LEU A 450 25.22 -3.02 -10.85
N PRO A 451 26.34 -3.55 -10.29
CA PRO A 451 27.24 -2.79 -9.42
C PRO A 451 27.85 -1.54 -10.08
N TRP A 452 27.95 -1.51 -11.40
CA TRP A 452 28.47 -0.39 -12.20
C TRP A 452 27.48 0.78 -12.32
N LEU A 453 26.17 0.52 -12.15
CA LEU A 453 25.12 1.50 -12.41
C LEU A 453 25.21 2.68 -11.43
N ARG A 454 25.38 2.41 -10.13
CA ARG A 454 25.49 3.45 -9.10
C ARG A 454 26.62 4.43 -9.37
N TRP A 455 27.80 3.92 -9.76
CA TRP A 455 28.97 4.75 -10.08
C TRP A 455 28.77 5.54 -11.35
N THR A 456 28.19 4.92 -12.38
CA THR A 456 27.91 5.58 -13.67
C THR A 456 26.97 6.77 -13.50
N LEU A 457 25.87 6.58 -12.74
CA LEU A 457 24.88 7.64 -12.52
C LEU A 457 25.39 8.73 -11.59
N LEU A 458 26.24 8.39 -10.60
CA LEU A 458 26.94 9.36 -9.77
C LEU A 458 27.84 10.27 -10.62
N ILE A 459 28.72 9.68 -11.42
CA ILE A 459 29.65 10.42 -12.29
C ILE A 459 28.87 11.28 -13.30
N ALA A 460 27.85 10.71 -13.95
CA ALA A 460 27.02 11.45 -14.91
C ALA A 460 26.32 12.66 -14.26
N GLY A 461 25.79 12.50 -13.03
CA GLY A 461 25.19 13.60 -12.27
C GLY A 461 26.16 14.74 -11.97
N PHE A 462 27.39 14.42 -11.55
CA PHE A 462 28.44 15.42 -11.31
C PHE A 462 28.94 16.07 -12.59
N VAL A 463 29.11 15.32 -13.68
CA VAL A 463 29.51 15.87 -14.99
C VAL A 463 28.45 16.84 -15.49
N ALA A 464 27.16 16.47 -15.44
CA ALA A 464 26.07 17.37 -15.80
C ALA A 464 26.07 18.63 -14.92
N ALA A 465 26.28 18.50 -13.61
CA ALA A 465 26.38 19.62 -12.69
C ALA A 465 27.54 20.56 -13.04
N ALA A 466 28.74 20.04 -13.30
CA ALA A 466 29.90 20.82 -13.67
C ALA A 466 29.67 21.59 -14.98
N LEU A 467 29.15 20.93 -16.02
CA LEU A 467 28.85 21.56 -17.31
C LEU A 467 27.78 22.66 -17.18
N LEU A 468 26.80 22.48 -16.29
CA LEU A 468 25.83 23.53 -15.96
C LEU A 468 26.51 24.71 -15.27
N VAL A 469 27.35 24.49 -14.25
CA VAL A 469 28.06 25.56 -13.53
C VAL A 469 28.93 26.39 -14.48
N LEU A 470 29.70 25.71 -15.34
CA LEU A 470 30.60 26.31 -16.34
C LEU A 470 29.88 27.06 -17.46
N GLY A 471 28.55 26.91 -17.58
CA GLY A 471 27.79 27.63 -18.60
C GLY A 471 27.86 27.00 -20.00
N ALA A 472 28.31 25.75 -20.11
CA ALA A 472 28.44 25.03 -21.39
C ALA A 472 27.10 24.87 -22.13
N HIS A 473 25.98 24.97 -21.40
CA HIS A 473 24.62 24.97 -21.96
C HIS A 473 24.32 26.11 -22.95
N ARG A 474 25.13 27.17 -22.98
CA ARG A 474 24.99 28.30 -23.92
C ARG A 474 25.24 27.88 -25.37
N ALA A 475 26.11 26.90 -25.59
CA ALA A 475 26.26 26.29 -26.90
C ALA A 475 25.04 25.38 -27.16
N ARG A 476 24.22 25.74 -28.15
CA ARG A 476 22.88 25.13 -28.37
C ARG A 476 22.88 23.60 -28.43
N ARG A 477 23.86 23.00 -29.12
CA ARG A 477 24.00 21.54 -29.22
C ARG A 477 24.40 20.92 -27.88
N VAL A 478 25.30 21.57 -27.15
CA VAL A 478 25.81 21.13 -25.84
C VAL A 478 24.73 21.22 -24.77
N GLY A 479 23.91 22.27 -24.76
CA GLY A 479 22.79 22.41 -23.83
C GLY A 479 21.76 21.27 -23.93
N ALA A 480 21.45 20.82 -25.15
CA ALA A 480 20.57 19.67 -25.35
C ALA A 480 21.18 18.36 -24.80
N VAL A 481 22.48 18.15 -25.03
CA VAL A 481 23.21 16.98 -24.52
C VAL A 481 23.26 17.00 -23.00
N ILE A 482 23.58 18.15 -22.38
CA ILE A 482 23.58 18.30 -20.91
C ILE A 482 22.20 17.96 -20.32
N ALA A 483 21.12 18.48 -20.91
CA ALA A 483 19.77 18.17 -20.47
C ALA A 483 19.46 16.67 -20.59
N ALA A 484 19.82 16.04 -21.70
CA ALA A 484 19.61 14.62 -21.91
C ALA A 484 20.40 13.79 -20.90
N VAL A 485 21.69 14.07 -20.69
CA VAL A 485 22.54 13.39 -19.71
C VAL A 485 21.97 13.53 -18.30
N ALA A 486 21.59 14.75 -17.89
CA ALA A 486 21.02 14.99 -16.56
C ALA A 486 19.67 14.26 -16.34
N LEU A 487 18.82 14.22 -17.37
CA LEU A 487 17.55 13.50 -17.31
C LEU A 487 17.80 11.99 -17.25
N ILE A 488 18.67 11.45 -18.11
CA ILE A 488 19.03 10.02 -18.14
C ILE A 488 19.65 9.61 -16.80
N SER A 489 20.58 10.41 -16.24
CA SER A 489 21.21 10.09 -14.96
C SER A 489 20.20 10.00 -13.81
N GLY A 490 19.14 10.80 -13.85
CA GLY A 490 18.08 10.77 -12.85
C GLY A 490 17.07 9.62 -13.02
N ILE A 491 16.71 9.28 -14.27
CA ILE A 491 15.67 8.27 -14.54
C ILE A 491 16.20 6.85 -14.73
N ALA A 492 17.48 6.66 -15.05
CA ALA A 492 18.03 5.32 -15.34
C ALA A 492 17.99 4.38 -14.13
N GLY A 493 18.25 4.89 -12.92
CA GLY A 493 18.12 4.13 -11.68
C GLY A 493 16.70 3.59 -11.44
N PRO A 494 15.66 4.45 -11.33
CA PRO A 494 14.29 3.98 -11.18
C PRO A 494 13.80 3.17 -12.37
N ALA A 495 14.23 3.47 -13.61
CA ALA A 495 13.90 2.68 -14.79
C ALA A 495 14.45 1.24 -14.70
N ALA A 496 15.70 1.07 -14.27
CA ALA A 496 16.28 -0.25 -14.07
C ALA A 496 15.51 -1.04 -12.99
N TYR A 497 15.14 -0.37 -11.89
CA TYR A 497 14.30 -0.98 -10.84
C TYR A 497 12.92 -1.36 -11.36
N ALA A 498 12.27 -0.49 -12.14
CA ALA A 498 10.97 -0.76 -12.73
C ALA A 498 11.02 -1.94 -13.73
N VAL A 499 12.09 -2.05 -14.51
CA VAL A 499 12.30 -3.20 -15.42
C VAL A 499 12.50 -4.48 -14.63
N GLU A 500 13.32 -4.47 -13.57
CA GLU A 500 13.50 -5.63 -12.68
C GLU A 500 12.18 -6.05 -12.03
N THR A 501 11.41 -5.10 -11.52
CA THR A 501 10.05 -5.35 -11.00
C THR A 501 9.14 -5.99 -12.04
N VAL A 502 9.20 -5.57 -13.29
CA VAL A 502 8.38 -6.16 -14.34
C VAL A 502 8.86 -7.57 -14.72
N ALA A 503 10.16 -7.83 -14.60
CA ALA A 503 10.77 -9.12 -14.93
C ALA A 503 10.48 -10.21 -13.89
N GLN A 504 10.19 -9.85 -12.65
CA GLN A 504 9.95 -10.82 -11.56
C GLN A 504 8.45 -10.98 -11.24
N PRO A 505 7.98 -12.20 -10.92
CA PRO A 505 6.64 -12.39 -10.36
C PRO A 505 6.57 -11.85 -8.92
N HIS A 506 5.43 -11.26 -8.57
CA HIS A 506 5.19 -10.71 -7.22
C HIS A 506 3.94 -11.36 -6.64
N SER A 507 3.97 -11.71 -5.35
CA SER A 507 2.83 -12.33 -4.69
C SER A 507 2.68 -11.90 -3.23
N GLY A 508 1.46 -12.04 -2.72
CA GLY A 508 1.13 -11.84 -1.31
C GLY A 508 0.64 -10.45 -0.92
N GLY A 509 0.50 -10.22 0.38
CA GLY A 509 -0.16 -9.01 0.90
C GLY A 509 0.66 -7.73 0.85
N SER A 510 1.99 -7.81 0.73
CA SER A 510 2.89 -6.64 0.77
C SER A 510 4.06 -6.78 -0.20
N PRO A 511 3.83 -6.64 -1.51
CA PRO A 511 4.89 -6.71 -2.50
C PRO A 511 5.82 -5.48 -2.41
N ALA A 512 7.07 -5.65 -2.84
CA ALA A 512 8.08 -4.60 -2.94
C ALA A 512 8.68 -4.59 -4.34
N SER A 513 9.17 -3.44 -4.79
CA SER A 513 9.77 -3.25 -6.11
C SER A 513 11.30 -3.37 -6.08
N GLY A 514 11.89 -3.50 -7.26
CA GLY A 514 13.31 -3.73 -7.47
C GLY A 514 13.78 -5.18 -7.31
N PRO A 515 15.10 -5.37 -7.24
CA PRO A 515 15.74 -6.67 -7.09
C PRO A 515 15.40 -7.30 -5.74
N ALA A 516 15.37 -8.63 -5.70
CA ALA A 516 15.24 -9.38 -4.46
C ALA A 516 16.37 -8.99 -3.49
N ARG A 517 16.01 -8.65 -2.26
CA ARG A 517 16.96 -8.36 -1.18
C ARG A 517 17.03 -9.56 -0.24
N SER A 518 18.23 -9.84 0.27
CA SER A 518 18.42 -10.79 1.37
C SER A 518 17.94 -10.18 2.69
N THR A 519 16.65 -9.88 2.80
CA THR A 519 16.05 -9.54 4.09
C THR A 519 15.60 -10.85 4.73
N GLY A 520 16.11 -11.15 5.93
CA GLY A 520 15.82 -12.37 6.70
C GLY A 520 14.37 -12.53 7.16
N GLY A 521 13.41 -11.87 6.49
CA GLY A 521 11.99 -12.03 6.71
C GLY A 521 11.39 -12.94 5.64
N ARG A 522 10.93 -14.12 6.05
CA ARG A 522 10.06 -14.98 5.22
C ARG A 522 8.92 -14.14 4.66
N SER A 523 8.81 -14.07 3.33
CA SER A 523 7.65 -13.55 2.60
C SER A 523 6.42 -14.41 2.91
N GLY A 524 5.77 -14.13 4.05
CA GLY A 524 4.75 -14.98 4.68
C GLY A 524 3.38 -15.00 4.00
N TRP A 525 3.29 -14.73 2.70
CA TRP A 525 2.05 -14.76 1.90
C TRP A 525 2.22 -15.47 0.55
N GLY A 526 3.36 -16.11 0.33
CA GLY A 526 3.64 -16.96 -0.83
C GLY A 526 4.22 -18.28 -0.35
N GLY A 527 3.46 -19.02 0.45
CA GLY A 527 3.74 -20.45 0.54
C GLY A 527 3.22 -21.04 -0.76
N ALA A 528 4.09 -21.61 -1.58
CA ALA A 528 3.64 -22.67 -2.47
C ALA A 528 2.89 -23.66 -1.56
N THR A 529 1.57 -23.72 -1.69
CA THR A 529 0.82 -24.83 -1.12
C THR A 529 1.49 -26.06 -1.71
N ALA A 530 1.98 -26.94 -0.83
CA ALA A 530 2.36 -28.28 -1.28
C ALA A 530 1.19 -28.80 -2.13
N ALA A 531 1.47 -29.44 -3.26
CA ALA A 531 0.40 -29.90 -4.14
C ALA A 531 -0.60 -30.73 -3.31
N THR A 532 -1.86 -30.30 -3.27
CA THR A 532 -2.93 -30.94 -2.50
C THR A 532 -3.98 -31.60 -3.39
N PRO A 533 -3.60 -32.47 -4.35
CA PRO A 533 -4.53 -32.98 -5.34
C PRO A 533 -5.68 -33.79 -4.74
N ARG A 534 -5.47 -34.46 -3.59
CA ARG A 534 -6.53 -35.23 -2.92
C ARG A 534 -7.50 -34.29 -2.22
N LEU A 535 -6.99 -33.26 -1.55
CA LEU A 535 -7.85 -32.23 -0.95
C LEU A 535 -8.65 -31.50 -2.03
N ASP A 536 -8.01 -31.11 -3.13
CA ASP A 536 -8.66 -30.39 -4.22
C ASP A 536 -9.79 -31.20 -4.85
N ALA A 537 -9.56 -32.50 -5.06
CA ALA A 537 -10.59 -33.42 -5.57
C ALA A 537 -11.76 -33.55 -4.59
N LEU A 538 -11.47 -33.70 -3.30
CA LEU A 538 -12.47 -33.78 -2.23
C LEU A 538 -13.33 -32.51 -2.18
N LEU A 539 -12.72 -31.33 -2.26
CA LEU A 539 -13.43 -30.05 -2.20
C LEU A 539 -14.25 -29.77 -3.47
N ARG A 540 -13.77 -30.15 -4.65
CA ARG A 540 -14.54 -30.03 -5.91
C ARG A 540 -15.79 -30.92 -5.91
N GLY A 541 -15.76 -32.03 -5.17
CA GLY A 541 -16.86 -33.00 -5.11
C GLY A 541 -17.97 -32.66 -4.10
N ALA A 542 -17.75 -31.75 -3.15
CA ALA A 542 -18.69 -31.51 -2.05
C ALA A 542 -20.07 -31.00 -2.49
N GLY A 543 -20.13 -30.07 -3.45
CA GLY A 543 -21.38 -29.51 -3.99
C GLY A 543 -22.18 -28.58 -3.04
N ASN A 544 -21.74 -28.41 -1.79
CA ASN A 544 -22.38 -27.52 -0.80
C ASN A 544 -22.15 -26.04 -1.11
N ARG A 545 -22.90 -25.15 -0.43
CA ARG A 545 -22.71 -23.69 -0.49
C ARG A 545 -21.26 -23.31 -0.17
N TRP A 546 -20.68 -23.94 0.84
CA TRP A 546 -19.26 -23.93 1.13
C TRP A 546 -18.73 -25.36 1.21
N ALA A 547 -17.82 -25.72 0.31
CA ALA A 547 -17.19 -27.04 0.33
C ALA A 547 -16.42 -27.27 1.63
N ALA A 548 -15.78 -26.23 2.16
CA ALA A 548 -15.16 -26.29 3.47
C ALA A 548 -15.14 -24.95 4.20
N ALA A 549 -14.89 -25.00 5.50
CA ALA A 549 -14.62 -23.86 6.35
C ALA A 549 -13.22 -23.94 6.98
N THR A 550 -12.57 -22.80 7.17
CA THR A 550 -11.34 -22.70 7.97
C THR A 550 -11.17 -21.30 8.56
N VAL A 551 -10.29 -21.16 9.54
CA VAL A 551 -10.06 -19.90 10.24
C VAL A 551 -9.11 -19.02 9.43
N GLY A 552 -9.61 -17.83 9.07
CA GLY A 552 -8.86 -16.82 8.33
C GLY A 552 -8.84 -17.04 6.82
N SER A 553 -8.68 -15.93 6.09
CA SER A 553 -8.78 -15.92 4.62
C SER A 553 -7.56 -16.45 3.86
N ARG A 554 -6.38 -16.57 4.49
CA ARG A 554 -5.12 -16.89 3.77
C ARG A 554 -5.18 -18.21 3.02
N GLN A 555 -5.60 -19.25 3.73
CA GLN A 555 -5.71 -20.59 3.16
C GLN A 555 -6.94 -20.70 2.27
N VAL A 556 -8.07 -20.13 2.69
CA VAL A 556 -9.31 -20.04 1.89
C VAL A 556 -9.02 -19.51 0.49
N SER A 557 -8.40 -18.33 0.41
CA SER A 557 -8.17 -17.65 -0.88
C SER A 557 -7.37 -18.51 -1.86
N SER A 558 -6.35 -19.22 -1.37
CA SER A 558 -5.51 -20.07 -2.22
C SER A 558 -6.29 -21.30 -2.71
N ILE A 559 -7.00 -21.97 -1.81
CA ILE A 559 -7.80 -23.15 -2.15
C ILE A 559 -8.96 -22.78 -3.10
N GLU A 560 -9.65 -21.65 -2.91
CA GLU A 560 -10.72 -21.22 -3.82
C GLU A 560 -10.19 -20.95 -5.24
N LEU A 561 -8.99 -20.36 -5.35
CA LEU A 561 -8.34 -20.09 -6.63
C LEU A 561 -7.95 -21.39 -7.35
N ASP A 562 -7.46 -22.39 -6.62
CA ASP A 562 -7.01 -23.68 -7.17
C ASP A 562 -8.17 -24.64 -7.49
N THR A 563 -9.20 -24.66 -6.64
CA THR A 563 -10.31 -25.62 -6.76
C THR A 563 -11.51 -25.05 -7.51
N GLY A 564 -11.74 -23.74 -7.42
CA GLY A 564 -12.98 -23.11 -7.84
C GLY A 564 -14.16 -23.36 -6.90
N ALA A 565 -13.99 -24.13 -5.83
CA ALA A 565 -15.01 -24.32 -4.80
C ALA A 565 -15.13 -23.06 -3.92
N ALA A 566 -16.31 -22.82 -3.36
CA ALA A 566 -16.51 -21.75 -2.37
C ALA A 566 -16.11 -22.25 -0.97
N LEU A 567 -15.36 -21.44 -0.22
CA LEU A 567 -14.92 -21.78 1.12
C LEU A 567 -15.28 -20.68 2.13
N LEU A 568 -15.68 -21.10 3.32
CA LEU A 568 -16.07 -20.21 4.41
C LEU A 568 -14.83 -19.77 5.22
N ALA A 569 -14.48 -18.48 5.12
CA ALA A 569 -13.40 -17.87 5.90
C ALA A 569 -13.89 -17.37 7.27
N ILE A 570 -13.78 -18.21 8.29
CA ILE A 570 -14.17 -17.86 9.65
C ILE A 570 -13.25 -16.75 10.18
N GLY A 571 -13.86 -15.64 10.59
CA GLY A 571 -13.20 -14.46 11.12
C GLY A 571 -12.43 -13.62 10.11
N GLY A 572 -12.75 -13.76 8.82
CA GLY A 572 -12.31 -12.84 7.77
C GLY A 572 -10.79 -12.83 7.53
N PHE A 573 -10.21 -11.65 7.28
CA PHE A 573 -8.80 -11.52 6.93
C PHE A 573 -7.87 -12.14 7.98
N SER A 574 -8.16 -11.87 9.26
CA SER A 574 -7.29 -12.15 10.40
C SER A 574 -7.72 -13.36 11.22
N GLY A 575 -8.90 -13.93 10.96
CA GLY A 575 -9.50 -14.99 11.78
C GLY A 575 -10.09 -14.48 13.10
N ARG A 576 -10.36 -13.18 13.21
CA ARG A 576 -10.80 -12.51 14.46
C ARG A 576 -12.14 -11.82 14.37
N ASP A 577 -12.64 -11.57 13.16
CA ASP A 577 -13.98 -11.01 12.99
C ASP A 577 -15.00 -11.99 13.60
N ASP A 578 -16.07 -11.49 14.19
CA ASP A 578 -17.11 -12.33 14.80
C ASP A 578 -18.10 -12.81 13.71
N SER A 579 -17.57 -13.52 12.71
CA SER A 579 -18.34 -13.97 11.56
C SER A 579 -17.77 -15.25 10.90
N PRO A 580 -18.55 -16.34 10.83
CA PRO A 580 -19.77 -16.55 11.62
C PRO A 580 -19.43 -16.69 13.11
N THR A 581 -20.43 -16.45 13.97
CA THR A 581 -20.39 -16.89 15.37
C THR A 581 -20.48 -18.42 15.44
N LEU A 582 -20.15 -19.04 16.58
CA LEU A 582 -20.33 -20.49 16.77
C LEU A 582 -21.77 -20.94 16.48
N VAL A 583 -22.76 -20.18 16.96
CA VAL A 583 -24.18 -20.48 16.75
C VAL A 583 -24.55 -20.43 15.26
N GLN A 584 -24.07 -19.41 14.54
CA GLN A 584 -24.30 -19.31 13.10
C GLN A 584 -23.61 -20.44 12.33
N PHE A 585 -22.40 -20.83 12.75
CA PHE A 585 -21.69 -21.94 12.13
C PHE A 585 -22.44 -23.27 12.31
N GLN A 586 -22.96 -23.54 13.51
CA GLN A 586 -23.82 -24.70 13.78
C GLN A 586 -25.09 -24.69 12.92
N GLN A 587 -25.70 -23.53 12.72
CA GLN A 587 -26.86 -23.38 11.83
C GLN A 587 -26.51 -23.69 10.37
N TYR A 588 -25.36 -23.21 9.88
CA TYR A 588 -24.91 -23.53 8.51
C TYR A 588 -24.67 -25.04 8.35
N MET A 589 -24.08 -25.69 9.34
CA MET A 589 -23.91 -27.13 9.31
C MET A 589 -25.24 -27.88 9.33
N ALA A 590 -26.16 -27.52 10.21
CA ALA A 590 -27.48 -28.14 10.28
C ALA A 590 -28.29 -27.96 8.98
N ALA A 591 -28.07 -26.85 8.26
CA ALA A 591 -28.66 -26.60 6.95
C ALA A 591 -27.95 -27.34 5.80
N GLY A 592 -26.83 -28.02 6.06
CA GLY A 592 -26.01 -28.64 5.01
C GLY A 592 -25.23 -27.65 4.16
N ASP A 593 -25.03 -26.41 4.63
CA ASP A 593 -24.32 -25.37 3.88
C ASP A 593 -22.79 -25.59 3.87
N VAL A 594 -22.23 -26.26 4.89
CA VAL A 594 -20.78 -26.50 5.04
C VAL A 594 -20.49 -28.00 5.14
N HIS A 595 -19.59 -28.52 4.31
CA HIS A 595 -19.26 -29.95 4.31
C HIS A 595 -18.05 -30.29 5.19
N TYR A 596 -16.91 -29.64 4.96
CA TYR A 596 -15.66 -29.97 5.64
C TYR A 596 -15.20 -28.81 6.53
N PHE A 597 -14.44 -29.12 7.58
CA PHE A 597 -13.64 -28.14 8.31
C PHE A 597 -12.16 -28.48 8.18
N LEU A 598 -11.36 -27.49 7.78
CA LEU A 598 -9.92 -27.66 7.54
C LEU A 598 -9.12 -27.03 8.67
N LEU A 599 -8.20 -27.80 9.24
CA LEU A 599 -7.24 -27.32 10.22
C LEU A 599 -5.82 -27.57 9.72
N SER A 600 -5.09 -26.48 9.49
CA SER A 600 -3.67 -26.53 9.12
C SER A 600 -2.80 -26.90 10.32
N ASP A 601 -1.95 -27.91 10.17
CA ASP A 601 -0.94 -28.27 11.17
C ASP A 601 0.11 -27.15 11.30
N ARG A 602 0.16 -26.51 12.46
CA ARG A 602 1.23 -25.54 12.79
C ARG A 602 2.60 -26.20 13.06
N SER A 603 2.69 -27.53 13.05
CA SER A 603 3.88 -28.28 13.45
C SER A 603 5.01 -28.29 12.41
N ASN A 604 4.71 -28.18 11.11
CA ASN A 604 5.71 -28.33 10.05
C ASN A 604 6.49 -27.05 9.66
N GLN A 605 6.32 -25.95 10.40
CA GLN A 605 7.15 -24.75 10.22
C GLN A 605 8.29 -24.60 11.25
N ARG A 606 8.36 -25.49 12.25
CA ARG A 606 9.42 -25.48 13.28
C ARG A 606 10.53 -26.52 13.08
N SER A 607 10.35 -27.51 12.21
CA SER A 607 11.34 -28.55 11.94
C SER A 607 11.80 -28.51 10.48
N GLY A 608 12.57 -27.47 10.15
CA GLY A 608 13.30 -27.34 8.89
C GLY A 608 14.69 -26.73 9.13
N GLY A 609 15.29 -27.07 10.28
CA GLY A 609 16.54 -26.50 10.76
C GLY A 609 17.10 -27.31 11.92
N ALA A 610 17.20 -28.63 11.74
CA ALA A 610 18.18 -29.42 12.46
C ALA A 610 19.12 -29.96 11.38
N GLN A 611 20.22 -29.26 11.17
CA GLN A 611 21.34 -29.79 10.41
C GLN A 611 21.90 -30.96 11.23
N PRO A 612 22.10 -32.16 10.66
CA PRO A 612 22.82 -33.22 11.35
C PRO A 612 24.26 -32.75 11.59
N ASP A 613 24.73 -32.89 12.83
CA ASP A 613 26.14 -32.77 13.17
C ASP A 613 26.88 -33.96 12.55
N ASP A 614 27.32 -33.81 11.30
CA ASP A 614 28.31 -34.69 10.67
C ASP A 614 29.69 -34.04 10.81
N SER A 615 30.35 -34.31 11.93
CA SER A 615 31.81 -34.20 12.02
C SER A 615 32.37 -35.32 12.88
N ALA A 616 32.40 -36.51 12.31
CA ALA A 616 33.30 -37.58 12.72
C ALA A 616 33.66 -38.45 11.50
N GLN A 617 34.78 -38.13 10.84
CA GLN A 617 35.90 -39.06 10.61
C GLN A 617 36.94 -38.52 9.62
N ASP A 618 38.20 -38.74 10.02
CA ASP A 618 39.44 -38.81 9.23
C ASP A 618 39.93 -37.60 8.41
N ASN A 619 41.02 -37.00 8.90
CA ASN A 619 42.31 -37.41 8.32
C ASN A 619 43.49 -37.11 9.25
N ALA A 620 44.25 -38.16 9.56
CA ALA A 620 45.59 -38.08 10.08
C ALA A 620 46.57 -37.57 9.01
N GLN A 621 47.74 -37.14 9.49
CA GLN A 621 49.02 -36.97 8.79
C GLN A 621 49.40 -35.58 8.23
N HIS A 622 50.54 -35.12 8.77
CA HIS A 622 51.58 -34.25 8.18
C HIS A 622 51.21 -32.77 8.01
N GLY A 623 51.99 -31.79 8.48
CA GLY A 623 53.27 -31.78 9.15
C GLY A 623 53.79 -30.34 9.25
N ARG A 624 54.56 -30.09 10.32
CA ARG A 624 55.62 -29.07 10.48
C ARG A 624 55.28 -27.57 10.33
N GLY A 625 55.46 -26.86 11.43
CA GLY A 625 56.54 -25.86 11.50
C GLY A 625 56.17 -24.45 11.97
N GLY A 626 56.60 -24.10 13.20
CA GLY A 626 57.30 -22.82 13.43
C GLY A 626 56.60 -21.72 14.25
N GLY A 627 56.93 -21.66 15.55
CA GLY A 627 57.68 -20.49 16.08
C GLY A 627 56.95 -19.40 16.90
N ARG A 628 57.33 -19.32 18.20
CA ARG A 628 57.55 -18.13 19.07
C ARG A 628 56.32 -17.28 19.49
N SER A 629 55.92 -17.09 20.75
CA SER A 629 56.55 -16.70 22.05
C SER A 629 56.39 -15.20 22.41
N GLY A 630 55.83 -14.90 23.60
CA GLY A 630 55.86 -13.62 24.34
C GLY A 630 54.51 -13.31 25.01
N ALA A 631 54.24 -13.52 26.31
CA ALA A 631 54.80 -12.99 27.57
C ALA A 631 54.37 -11.54 27.92
N GLY A 632 53.73 -11.34 29.09
CA GLY A 632 53.92 -10.13 29.92
C GLY A 632 52.71 -9.32 30.45
N ILE A 633 52.10 -9.76 31.56
CA ILE A 633 51.91 -9.07 32.87
C ILE A 633 51.05 -7.76 33.03
N PRO A 634 50.39 -7.55 34.22
CA PRO A 634 49.12 -6.81 34.40
C PRO A 634 49.18 -5.59 35.35
N GLY A 635 48.04 -4.92 35.60
CA GLY A 635 47.91 -3.84 36.60
C GLY A 635 46.51 -3.69 37.22
N ARG A 636 46.40 -4.03 38.52
CA ARG A 636 45.74 -3.37 39.70
C ARG A 636 44.69 -2.26 39.46
N SER A 637 43.70 -1.98 40.32
CA SER A 637 43.14 -2.55 41.56
C SER A 637 42.01 -1.60 42.07
N MET A 638 41.18 -2.09 43.00
CA MET A 638 40.44 -1.41 44.09
C MET A 638 39.00 -0.88 43.83
N VAL A 639 37.92 -1.48 44.42
CA VAL A 639 37.39 -1.45 45.84
C VAL A 639 36.30 -0.35 45.93
N SER A 640 35.09 -0.46 46.52
CA SER A 640 34.50 -1.35 47.55
C SER A 640 32.96 -1.30 47.57
N ALA A 641 32.33 -2.48 47.73
CA ALA A 641 31.42 -2.99 48.79
C ALA A 641 30.29 -2.17 49.49
N PRO A 642 29.28 -2.87 50.09
CA PRO A 642 27.87 -2.46 50.29
C PRO A 642 27.41 -2.38 51.77
N VAL A 643 26.12 -2.08 52.04
CA VAL A 643 25.48 -2.21 53.37
C VAL A 643 24.03 -2.75 53.28
N SER A 644 23.64 -3.55 54.27
CA SER A 644 22.44 -4.40 54.37
C SER A 644 21.35 -3.88 55.35
N SER A 645 20.13 -4.42 55.16
CA SER A 645 19.11 -4.90 56.12
C SER A 645 18.78 -4.18 57.45
N ASN A 646 17.48 -3.87 57.68
CA ASN A 646 16.59 -4.49 58.69
C ASN A 646 15.29 -3.67 58.96
N GLY A 647 14.17 -4.35 59.27
CA GLY A 647 13.12 -3.82 60.15
C GLY A 647 11.65 -3.95 59.71
N THR A 648 10.91 -4.85 60.36
CA THR A 648 9.42 -4.87 60.60
C THR A 648 9.26 -4.94 62.14
N PRO A 649 8.09 -4.81 62.83
CA PRO A 649 6.68 -4.72 62.38
C PRO A 649 5.77 -3.74 63.22
N THR A 650 4.45 -3.80 63.00
CA THR A 650 3.30 -3.74 63.97
C THR A 650 2.16 -2.75 63.64
N GLY A 651 0.91 -3.19 63.86
CA GLY A 651 -0.21 -2.32 64.30
C GLY A 651 -1.53 -2.40 63.52
N THR A 652 -2.47 -3.24 63.97
CA THR A 652 -3.94 -3.06 63.82
C THR A 652 -4.53 -2.60 65.15
N PRO A 653 -5.69 -1.89 65.16
CA PRO A 653 -6.92 -2.57 65.61
C PRO A 653 -8.24 -2.12 64.92
N ARG A 654 -9.24 -3.05 64.99
CA ARG A 654 -10.73 -2.95 65.19
C ARG A 654 -11.42 -1.58 65.05
N SER A 655 -12.72 -1.42 64.77
CA SER A 655 -13.96 -2.19 64.48
C SER A 655 -15.03 -1.10 64.17
N THR A 656 -16.10 -1.32 63.41
CA THR A 656 -17.43 -1.66 63.95
C THR A 656 -18.41 -2.09 62.85
N ALA A 657 -19.38 -2.88 63.29
CA ALA A 657 -20.38 -3.61 62.54
C ALA A 657 -21.69 -2.82 62.29
N GLY A 658 -22.50 -3.42 61.42
CA GLY A 658 -23.95 -3.26 61.25
C GLY A 658 -24.35 -4.17 60.07
N GLU A 659 -24.66 -5.46 60.30
CA GLU A 659 -26.02 -5.98 60.53
C GLU A 659 -27.05 -5.38 59.55
N GLY A 660 -27.82 -6.12 58.77
CA GLY A 660 -28.04 -7.55 58.63
C GLY A 660 -29.38 -7.72 57.88
N ASN A 661 -29.45 -8.62 56.90
CA ASN A 661 -30.63 -9.46 56.74
C ASN A 661 -30.28 -10.70 55.89
N SER A 662 -30.34 -11.83 56.55
CA SER A 662 -30.21 -13.20 56.06
C SER A 662 -31.58 -13.86 56.01
N ILE A 663 -31.82 -14.77 55.05
CA ILE A 663 -32.46 -16.11 55.20
C ILE A 663 -32.73 -16.74 53.79
N PRO A 664 -32.69 -18.10 53.66
CA PRO A 664 -31.70 -18.76 52.79
C PRO A 664 -32.19 -19.92 51.88
N GLY A 665 -31.28 -20.34 50.98
CA GLY A 665 -30.96 -21.73 50.57
C GLY A 665 -31.99 -22.55 49.77
N THR A 666 -31.63 -23.53 48.93
CA THR A 666 -30.38 -24.19 48.52
C THR A 666 -30.73 -25.19 47.40
N GLY A 667 -29.82 -25.44 46.45
CA GLY A 667 -30.01 -26.46 45.41
C GLY A 667 -28.81 -26.69 44.49
N SER A 668 -27.63 -26.86 45.09
CA SER A 668 -26.34 -27.41 44.61
C SER A 668 -26.09 -27.62 43.10
N ALA A 669 -25.12 -26.86 42.58
CA ALA A 669 -24.28 -27.20 41.44
C ALA A 669 -22.86 -27.53 41.97
N ALA A 670 -22.40 -28.77 41.76
CA ALA A 670 -21.00 -29.14 41.93
C ALA A 670 -20.72 -30.41 41.12
N ASN A 671 -20.04 -30.26 39.98
CA ASN A 671 -18.99 -31.14 39.44
C ASN A 671 -18.79 -30.95 37.93
N VAL A 672 -18.04 -29.92 37.52
CA VAL A 672 -17.16 -29.97 36.34
C VAL A 672 -16.00 -28.98 36.55
N SER A 673 -15.10 -29.30 37.49
CA SER A 673 -13.91 -28.47 37.75
C SER A 673 -12.69 -29.34 38.03
N GLN A 674 -12.34 -30.26 37.13
CA GLN A 674 -11.10 -31.02 37.30
C GLN A 674 -10.53 -31.66 36.01
N TYR A 675 -10.44 -30.91 34.91
CA TYR A 675 -9.48 -31.20 33.82
C TYR A 675 -9.06 -29.91 33.09
N ALA A 676 -8.74 -28.86 33.86
CA ALA A 676 -8.23 -27.60 33.33
C ALA A 676 -6.78 -27.38 33.80
N ASN A 677 -5.85 -28.21 33.35
CA ASN A 677 -4.42 -27.84 33.43
C ASN A 677 -3.56 -28.61 32.42
N ARG A 678 -3.72 -28.30 31.13
CA ARG A 678 -2.72 -28.51 30.06
C ARG A 678 -3.21 -27.81 28.79
N GLY A 679 -2.69 -26.61 28.50
CA GLY A 679 -2.95 -25.89 27.25
C GLY A 679 -3.07 -24.38 27.46
N GLY A 680 -2.25 -23.60 26.76
CA GLY A 680 -2.12 -22.14 26.93
C GLY A 680 -3.43 -21.36 26.72
N ALA A 681 -3.47 -20.15 27.29
CA ALA A 681 -4.60 -19.23 27.24
C ALA A 681 -5.28 -19.19 25.85
N ALA A 682 -6.46 -19.79 25.75
CA ALA A 682 -7.27 -19.74 24.54
C ALA A 682 -7.77 -18.30 24.33
N SER A 683 -7.55 -17.74 23.14
CA SER A 683 -8.20 -16.49 22.74
C SER A 683 -9.71 -16.70 22.66
N ASN A 684 -10.53 -15.78 23.16
CA ASN A 684 -12.01 -15.84 23.10
C ASN A 684 -12.60 -15.43 21.74
N THR A 685 -11.96 -15.81 20.63
CA THR A 685 -12.42 -15.45 19.27
C THR A 685 -13.43 -16.46 18.73
N ALA A 686 -14.33 -16.06 17.83
CA ALA A 686 -15.26 -16.98 17.17
C ALA A 686 -14.54 -18.16 16.50
N GLY A 687 -13.40 -17.90 15.82
CA GLY A 687 -12.61 -18.93 15.17
C GLY A 687 -12.06 -20.00 16.12
N SER A 688 -11.62 -19.63 17.32
CA SER A 688 -11.13 -20.60 18.32
C SER A 688 -12.27 -21.39 18.96
N GLN A 689 -13.43 -20.75 19.19
CA GLN A 689 -14.63 -21.43 19.69
C GLN A 689 -15.12 -22.47 18.68
N ILE A 690 -15.24 -22.11 17.40
CA ILE A 690 -15.62 -23.04 16.32
C ILE A 690 -14.60 -24.17 16.18
N THR A 691 -13.31 -23.84 16.16
CA THR A 691 -12.26 -24.88 16.06
C THR A 691 -12.35 -25.87 17.22
N SER A 692 -12.45 -25.39 18.46
CA SER A 692 -12.55 -26.25 19.64
C SER A 692 -13.81 -27.12 19.57
N TRP A 693 -14.95 -26.55 19.17
CA TRP A 693 -16.20 -27.28 19.05
C TRP A 693 -16.10 -28.37 17.98
N VAL A 694 -15.58 -28.07 16.79
CA VAL A 694 -15.38 -29.08 15.73
C VAL A 694 -14.49 -30.22 16.22
N GLN A 695 -13.37 -29.90 16.90
CA GLN A 695 -12.44 -30.89 17.42
C GLN A 695 -13.04 -31.80 18.50
N THR A 696 -14.03 -31.32 19.25
CA THR A 696 -14.73 -32.11 20.27
C THR A 696 -15.81 -33.02 19.67
N HIS A 697 -16.40 -32.63 18.54
CA HIS A 697 -17.59 -33.32 17.99
C HIS A 697 -17.31 -34.17 16.74
N TYR A 698 -16.17 -33.99 16.06
CA TYR A 698 -15.85 -34.65 14.80
C TYR A 698 -14.45 -35.25 14.80
N THR A 699 -14.28 -36.34 14.05
CA THR A 699 -12.97 -37.00 13.91
C THR A 699 -12.18 -36.40 12.74
N GLY A 700 -10.97 -35.92 13.02
CA GLY A 700 -10.08 -35.37 12.01
C GLY A 700 -9.27 -36.46 11.29
N THR A 701 -9.23 -36.40 9.96
CA THR A 701 -8.40 -37.27 9.12
C THR A 701 -7.33 -36.45 8.40
N LYS A 702 -6.19 -37.05 8.05
CA LYS A 702 -5.12 -36.35 7.33
C LYS A 702 -5.27 -36.53 5.82
N VAL A 703 -5.42 -35.42 5.11
CA VAL A 703 -5.43 -35.36 3.65
C VAL A 703 -4.37 -34.37 3.19
N ASP A 704 -3.34 -34.85 2.49
CA ASP A 704 -2.23 -34.04 1.98
C ASP A 704 -1.58 -33.13 3.05
N GLY A 705 -1.48 -33.61 4.30
CA GLY A 705 -0.90 -32.89 5.43
C GLY A 705 -1.83 -31.89 6.14
N ILE A 706 -3.07 -31.72 5.67
CA ILE A 706 -4.11 -30.91 6.30
C ILE A 706 -5.05 -31.83 7.08
N THR A 707 -5.44 -31.44 8.30
CA THR A 707 -6.49 -32.15 9.03
C THR A 707 -7.85 -31.74 8.47
N VAL A 708 -8.61 -32.71 7.99
CA VAL A 708 -9.96 -32.55 7.44
C VAL A 708 -10.96 -33.21 8.39
N TYR A 709 -11.95 -32.45 8.83
CA TYR A 709 -13.10 -32.96 9.57
C TYR A 709 -14.30 -33.01 8.64
N ASP A 710 -14.90 -34.18 8.48
CA ASP A 710 -16.17 -34.34 7.77
C ASP A 710 -17.32 -33.98 8.71
N LEU A 711 -18.00 -32.87 8.41
CA LEU A 711 -19.05 -32.32 9.28
C LEU A 711 -20.39 -33.06 9.12
N THR A 712 -20.46 -34.07 8.24
CA THR A 712 -21.64 -34.92 8.07
C THR A 712 -21.58 -36.20 8.91
N VAL A 713 -20.42 -36.52 9.49
CA VAL A 713 -20.19 -37.75 10.27
C VAL A 713 -19.74 -37.39 11.69
N PRO A 714 -20.67 -37.21 12.65
CA PRO A 714 -20.32 -36.89 14.03
C PRO A 714 -19.59 -38.06 14.70
N GLN A 715 -18.68 -37.74 15.63
CA GLN A 715 -17.90 -38.74 16.37
C GLN A 715 -18.78 -39.58 17.32
N HIS A 716 -19.88 -38.99 17.80
CA HIS A 716 -20.90 -39.66 18.61
C HIS A 716 -22.27 -39.37 17.98
N PRO A 717 -22.99 -40.40 17.49
CA PRO A 717 -24.26 -40.23 16.80
C PRO A 717 -25.40 -39.74 17.70
#